data_AF-A0AB38SDI2-F1
#
_entry.id   AF-A0AB38SDI2-F1
#
_cell.length_a   1.000
_cell.length_b   1.000
_cell.length_c   1.000
_cell.angle_alpha   90.00
_cell.angle_beta   90.00
_cell.angle_gamma   90.00
#
_symmetry.space_group_name_H-M   'P 1'
#
loop_
_entity.id
_entity.type
_entity.pdbx_description
1 polymer ?
#
loop_
_entity_poly.entity_id
_entity_poly.type
_entity_poly.pdbx_seq_one_letter_code
_entity_poly.pdbx_strand_id
1 'polypeptide(L)'
;MNRTIELLAQGQSCWMDDLTRRMIDSGDLARRVGEEGLRGITSNPAIFEKAVAEGADYDDDIARAAVAGRSPAGIYEELITSDVRNACDILRPVYEETAGVDGFVSLEVSPHLAHDTEASIEEARRLWTLVDRPNLFIKIPGTPAGVPAIEQLLFEGINVNITLLFSIARYEAVAEAYLRALERRLDAGQPIERIASVASFFLSRIDVLVDRLLRQRIVPDRLPPDPDPRSLLGKVATANAKLAYQAFSHIRSSNRWMALAEKGARVQRMLWASTSTKNPDYPDLMYVEPLIGPMTINTMTRKTIAGFRDHGTVQATVTHDVQRARRVMEDLGRLGVSFDLVTAQLENDAVQKFIDPFDSLLKLFAAKGERAVAFRDAADLRAEARRLRRLVIRMTTEAGSGHPTSCMSCADIVAALFFREMRWDPLDAAARNVDTFVLSKGHAAPILWAALHEAGAISEDPLSLRRIDSTLEGHPTPLNPWVRVATGSLGQGLAAANGLAAANRLDRIDARVFCLLGDGECSEGSVWEAAQFASLNGLANVTAIVDINGLGQSEAAPYHHDTAVFARRFASFGWRTIEIDGHDMTAILAAFRTAHDGGPTALLARTIKGKGVSFLEGADGWHGKPLDRKQMSQALDELGDETQAPPVVEPRRVGQMARPQRVAATHSPPAYRLGDKVATREAFGHALEKLAGEEPALVALDGDVKNSTGTEPFAARYPERFFESFIAEQNMVGVALGLAAAGKIPCAATFACFLTRAYDFIRMAQYSRPAHLVLCGSHCGVSIGEDGPSQMGLEDLAMFRALIESTVLYPADAVSAEQLTGMAARTNGIVYIRTTRPKTPVIYSNAEEFPIGGSKVLRSSLQDRLTVVAAGITVHEALAASDMLDARGISIRVIDAYSVKPIDVVTLSAAARDTEGLIVVEDHAIDGGLGDAVSTAVGSTAPVHRLGIARLPRSGTKDELLDRYGISRRSIEEKVLQLAA
;
A
#
# COMPACT_ATOMS: atom_id res chain seq x y z
N MET A 1 65.01 14.35 -4.57
CA MET A 1 64.39 15.68 -4.42
C MET A 1 62.93 15.53 -4.89
N ASN A 2 61.94 16.02 -4.14
CA ASN A 2 60.53 15.72 -4.45
C ASN A 2 60.00 16.70 -5.50
N ARG A 3 59.81 16.22 -6.73
CA ARG A 3 59.40 17.03 -7.89
C ARG A 3 58.10 17.81 -7.69
N THR A 4 57.17 17.33 -6.86
CA THR A 4 55.94 18.08 -6.53
C THR A 4 56.19 19.29 -5.64
N ILE A 5 57.23 19.26 -4.80
CA ILE A 5 57.66 20.42 -4.00
C ILE A 5 58.39 21.43 -4.90
N GLU A 6 59.17 20.96 -5.87
CA GLU A 6 59.88 21.82 -6.83
C GLU A 6 58.91 22.66 -7.70
N LEU A 7 57.68 22.19 -7.95
CA LEU A 7 56.64 22.99 -8.62
C LEU A 7 56.34 24.31 -7.93
N LEU A 8 56.46 24.37 -6.59
CA LEU A 8 56.22 25.57 -5.82
C LEU A 8 57.20 26.69 -6.20
N ALA A 9 58.45 26.34 -6.50
CA ALA A 9 59.45 27.28 -6.98
C ALA A 9 59.13 27.84 -8.39
N GLN A 10 58.33 27.13 -9.18
CA GLN A 10 57.80 27.60 -10.46
C GLN A 10 56.45 28.33 -10.32
N GLY A 11 55.95 28.49 -9.08
CA GLY A 11 54.67 29.13 -8.77
C GLY A 11 53.43 28.30 -9.15
N GLN A 12 53.57 26.98 -9.25
CA GLN A 12 52.47 26.04 -9.47
C GLN A 12 52.21 25.18 -8.23
N SER A 13 50.96 25.04 -7.81
CA SER A 13 50.57 24.17 -6.69
C SER A 13 50.05 22.82 -7.16
N CYS A 14 50.47 21.75 -6.48
CA CYS A 14 49.98 20.39 -6.67
C CYS A 14 48.71 20.15 -5.83
N TRP A 15 47.61 19.84 -6.50
CA TRP A 15 46.34 19.45 -5.87
C TRP A 15 45.94 18.03 -6.27
N MET A 16 45.10 17.40 -5.47
CA MET A 16 44.60 16.05 -5.74
C MET A 16 43.07 16.02 -5.89
N ASP A 17 42.53 15.14 -6.74
CA ASP A 17 41.10 15.01 -7.04
C ASP A 17 40.43 13.75 -6.45
N ASP A 18 40.90 13.32 -5.28
CA ASP A 18 40.56 12.00 -4.71
C ASP A 18 40.36 12.07 -3.19
N LEU A 19 39.48 12.96 -2.71
CA LEU A 19 39.14 13.03 -1.28
C LEU A 19 38.25 11.83 -0.87
N THR A 20 38.68 11.08 0.13
CA THR A 20 37.93 9.98 0.75
C THR A 20 38.15 9.97 2.26
N ARG A 21 37.15 9.51 3.03
CA ARG A 21 37.24 9.42 4.50
C ARG A 21 38.43 8.58 4.96
N ARG A 22 38.66 7.44 4.34
CA ARG A 22 39.79 6.56 4.64
C ARG A 22 41.14 7.30 4.61
N MET A 23 41.33 8.27 3.71
CA MET A 23 42.57 9.04 3.64
C MET A 23 42.75 10.04 4.79
N ILE A 24 41.64 10.56 5.31
CA ILE A 24 41.61 11.41 6.50
C ILE A 24 41.96 10.54 7.71
N ASP A 25 41.22 9.45 7.93
CA ASP A 25 41.31 8.65 9.16
C ASP A 25 42.60 7.84 9.26
N SER A 26 43.15 7.38 8.13
CA SER A 26 44.43 6.66 8.10
C SER A 26 45.66 7.58 8.22
N GLY A 27 45.48 8.89 8.17
CA GLY A 27 46.57 9.88 8.14
C GLY A 27 47.30 10.01 6.80
N ASP A 28 46.88 9.32 5.73
CA ASP A 28 47.50 9.43 4.40
C ASP A 28 47.43 10.87 3.85
N LEU A 29 46.31 11.58 4.06
CA LEU A 29 46.19 12.96 3.63
C LEU A 29 47.20 13.87 4.35
N ALA A 30 47.32 13.74 5.67
CA ALA A 30 48.28 14.52 6.46
C ALA A 30 49.73 14.24 6.05
N ARG A 31 50.08 12.96 5.81
CA ARG A 31 51.39 12.55 5.30
C ARG A 31 51.70 13.20 3.95
N ARG A 32 50.74 13.21 3.01
CA ARG A 32 50.93 13.85 1.69
C ARG A 32 51.10 15.36 1.77
N VAL A 33 50.39 16.01 2.68
CA VAL A 33 50.53 17.45 2.94
C VAL A 33 51.92 17.78 3.50
N GLY A 34 52.39 17.01 4.49
CA GLY A 34 53.68 17.24 5.14
C GLY A 34 54.90 16.82 4.33
N GLU A 35 54.86 15.65 3.68
CA GLU A 35 56.03 15.01 3.06
C GLU A 35 56.02 15.09 1.53
N GLU A 36 54.83 15.14 0.92
CA GLU A 36 54.68 15.05 -0.53
C GLU A 36 54.40 16.39 -1.23
N GLY A 37 54.30 17.49 -0.48
CA GLY A 37 54.08 18.83 -1.04
C GLY A 37 52.68 19.05 -1.59
N LEU A 38 51.67 18.30 -1.12
CA LEU A 38 50.27 18.54 -1.48
C LEU A 38 49.81 19.88 -0.91
N ARG A 39 49.12 20.69 -1.72
CA ARG A 39 48.69 22.06 -1.36
C ARG A 39 47.19 22.31 -1.44
N GLY A 40 46.42 21.31 -1.85
CA GLY A 40 44.97 21.35 -1.81
C GLY A 40 44.35 20.06 -2.36
N ILE A 41 43.04 19.93 -2.18
CA ILE A 41 42.30 18.74 -2.60
C ILE A 41 40.87 19.11 -3.01
N THR A 42 40.27 18.34 -3.93
CA THR A 42 38.86 18.50 -4.31
C THR A 42 38.08 17.22 -4.05
N SER A 43 36.81 17.36 -3.66
CA SER A 43 35.84 16.26 -3.71
C SER A 43 35.30 16.08 -5.14
N ASN A 44 34.81 14.88 -5.43
CA ASN A 44 34.20 14.50 -6.70
C ASN A 44 33.09 13.45 -6.42
N PRO A 45 31.84 13.67 -6.89
CA PRO A 45 30.74 12.72 -6.68
C PRO A 45 31.06 11.28 -7.09
N ALA A 46 31.78 11.06 -8.19
CA ALA A 46 32.12 9.71 -8.66
C ALA A 46 33.12 8.97 -7.74
N ILE A 47 34.04 9.72 -7.11
CA ILE A 47 34.98 9.14 -6.14
C ILE A 47 34.25 8.78 -4.84
N PHE A 48 33.35 9.66 -4.42
CA PHE A 48 32.54 9.45 -3.22
C PHE A 48 31.55 8.28 -3.41
N GLU A 49 30.89 8.20 -4.56
CA GLU A 49 30.07 7.05 -4.98
C GLU A 49 30.86 5.75 -4.86
N LYS A 50 32.06 5.71 -5.44
CA LYS A 50 32.92 4.52 -5.39
C LYS A 50 33.31 4.16 -3.95
N ALA A 51 33.66 5.14 -3.12
CA ALA A 51 34.02 4.91 -1.72
C ALA A 51 32.85 4.36 -0.89
N VAL A 52 31.63 4.85 -1.12
CA VAL A 52 30.40 4.36 -0.46
C VAL A 52 29.99 2.98 -1.00
N ALA A 53 30.23 2.69 -2.27
CA ALA A 53 29.87 1.41 -2.90
C ALA A 53 30.83 0.27 -2.51
N GLU A 54 32.14 0.53 -2.48
CA GLU A 54 33.18 -0.49 -2.31
C GLU A 54 33.70 -0.62 -0.86
N GLY A 55 33.31 0.28 0.04
CA GLY A 55 33.80 0.34 1.43
C GLY A 55 32.70 0.34 2.49
N ALA A 56 33.11 0.10 3.75
CA ALA A 56 32.25 0.16 4.93
C ALA A 56 32.45 1.47 5.74
N ASP A 57 33.34 2.35 5.30
CA ASP A 57 33.77 3.56 6.03
C ASP A 57 32.62 4.56 6.33
N TYR A 58 31.48 4.41 5.63
CA TYR A 58 30.30 5.26 5.75
C TYR A 58 29.06 4.54 6.30
N ASP A 59 29.10 3.20 6.45
CA ASP A 59 27.89 2.39 6.69
C ASP A 59 27.20 2.74 8.01
N ASP A 60 27.96 2.90 9.09
CA ASP A 60 27.44 3.23 10.41
C ASP A 60 26.77 4.62 10.45
N ASP A 61 27.35 5.59 9.75
CA ASP A 61 26.83 6.93 9.70
C ASP A 61 25.58 7.03 8.81
N ILE A 62 25.58 6.32 7.66
CA ILE A 62 24.39 6.18 6.80
C ILE A 62 23.25 5.53 7.59
N ALA A 63 23.54 4.44 8.31
CA ALA A 63 22.56 3.75 9.13
C ALA A 63 21.98 4.67 10.21
N ARG A 64 22.84 5.38 10.96
CA ARG A 64 22.43 6.31 12.00
C ARG A 64 21.57 7.45 11.46
N ALA A 65 21.96 8.06 10.35
CA ALA A 65 21.24 9.16 9.74
C ALA A 65 19.89 8.72 9.14
N ALA A 66 19.84 7.54 8.51
CA ALA A 66 18.61 6.96 7.99
C ALA A 66 17.62 6.60 9.11
N VAL A 67 18.10 6.02 10.21
CA VAL A 67 17.30 5.73 11.40
C VAL A 67 16.77 7.01 12.07
N ALA A 68 17.47 8.13 11.94
CA ALA A 68 17.01 9.45 12.37
C ALA A 68 16.05 10.13 11.37
N GLY A 69 15.65 9.45 10.28
CA GLY A 69 14.69 9.95 9.30
C GLY A 69 15.25 10.95 8.28
N ARG A 70 16.58 11.03 8.09
CA ARG A 70 17.18 11.92 7.09
C ARG A 70 16.98 11.38 5.67
N SER A 71 16.74 12.29 4.72
CA SER A 71 16.66 11.96 3.28
C SER A 71 18.04 11.57 2.72
N PRO A 72 18.13 10.82 1.60
CA PRO A 72 19.41 10.49 0.97
C PRO A 72 20.30 11.70 0.68
N ALA A 73 19.71 12.83 0.27
CA ALA A 73 20.42 14.09 0.06
C ALA A 73 20.95 14.69 1.38
N GLY A 74 20.16 14.61 2.46
CA GLY A 74 20.60 15.03 3.79
C GLY A 74 21.71 14.16 4.37
N ILE A 75 21.67 12.84 4.12
CA ILE A 75 22.75 11.90 4.48
C ILE A 75 24.03 12.26 3.71
N TYR A 76 23.93 12.42 2.39
CA TYR A 76 25.07 12.83 1.56
C TYR A 76 25.76 14.07 2.12
N GLU A 77 24.98 15.11 2.39
CA GLU A 77 25.49 16.39 2.85
C GLU A 77 26.21 16.31 4.20
N GLU A 78 25.61 15.63 5.17
CA GLU A 78 26.21 15.45 6.49
C GLU A 78 27.58 14.77 6.38
N LEU A 79 27.67 13.72 5.58
CA LEU A 79 28.91 12.96 5.39
C LEU A 79 29.96 13.80 4.67
N ILE A 80 29.60 14.41 3.53
CA ILE A 80 30.58 15.13 2.71
C ILE A 80 31.06 16.41 3.39
N THR A 81 30.20 17.13 4.11
CA THR A 81 30.59 18.34 4.85
C THR A 81 31.49 18.00 6.04
N SER A 82 31.25 16.88 6.72
CA SER A 82 32.14 16.37 7.78
C SER A 82 33.54 16.03 7.23
N ASP A 83 33.61 15.24 6.16
CA ASP A 83 34.86 14.85 5.53
C ASP A 83 35.64 16.07 5.01
N VAL A 84 34.96 17.01 4.36
CA VAL A 84 35.55 18.27 3.87
C VAL A 84 36.05 19.15 5.02
N ARG A 85 35.31 19.25 6.13
CA ARG A 85 35.75 20.00 7.31
C ARG A 85 37.03 19.41 7.89
N ASN A 86 37.10 18.09 8.03
CA ASN A 86 38.29 17.41 8.53
C ASN A 86 39.49 17.57 7.58
N ALA A 87 39.26 17.51 6.27
CA ALA A 87 40.29 17.79 5.27
C ALA A 87 40.77 19.25 5.33
N CYS A 88 39.88 20.21 5.59
CA CYS A 88 40.24 21.62 5.80
C CYS A 88 41.14 21.76 7.02
N ASP A 89 40.85 21.05 8.11
CA ASP A 89 41.68 21.07 9.32
C ASP A 89 43.08 20.49 9.07
N ILE A 90 43.20 19.44 8.26
CA ILE A 90 44.50 18.87 7.87
C ILE A 90 45.33 19.83 6.99
N LEU A 91 44.67 20.57 6.09
CA LEU A 91 45.32 21.54 5.20
C LEU A 91 45.51 22.93 5.84
N ARG A 92 44.95 23.14 7.04
CA ARG A 92 44.99 24.43 7.74
C ARG A 92 46.42 24.95 8.00
N PRO A 93 47.41 24.12 8.38
CA PRO A 93 48.78 24.60 8.55
C PRO A 93 49.37 25.20 7.27
N VAL A 94 49.09 24.59 6.11
CA VAL A 94 49.52 25.12 4.80
C VAL A 94 48.81 26.43 4.49
N TYR A 95 47.52 26.52 4.79
CA TYR A 95 46.75 27.75 4.61
C TYR A 95 47.33 28.90 5.44
N GLU A 96 47.74 28.64 6.69
CA GLU A 96 48.33 29.67 7.55
C GLU A 96 49.76 30.02 7.12
N GLU A 97 50.61 29.02 6.83
CA GLU A 97 52.00 29.22 6.36
C GLU A 97 52.07 30.05 5.09
N THR A 98 51.14 29.83 4.16
CA THR A 98 51.09 30.51 2.86
C THR A 98 50.24 31.77 2.88
N ALA A 99 49.80 32.23 4.06
CA ALA A 99 48.88 33.37 4.23
C ALA A 99 47.62 33.24 3.34
N GLY A 100 47.13 32.02 3.16
CA GLY A 100 45.93 31.64 2.41
C GLY A 100 46.13 31.53 0.89
N VAL A 101 47.36 31.41 0.40
CA VAL A 101 47.62 31.18 -1.03
C VAL A 101 47.32 29.73 -1.42
N ASP A 102 47.59 28.79 -0.51
CA ASP A 102 47.34 27.35 -0.63
C ASP A 102 46.56 26.83 0.59
N GLY A 103 46.42 25.51 0.71
CA GLY A 103 45.78 24.85 1.85
C GLY A 103 44.27 24.71 1.73
N PHE A 104 43.73 24.71 0.51
CA PHE A 104 42.28 24.70 0.29
C PHE A 104 41.69 23.31 0.02
N VAL A 105 40.43 23.14 0.42
CA VAL A 105 39.58 22.00 0.04
C VAL A 105 38.40 22.49 -0.79
N SER A 106 38.10 21.85 -1.92
CA SER A 106 36.92 22.19 -2.74
C SER A 106 35.75 21.23 -2.50
N LEU A 107 34.57 21.79 -2.27
CA LEU A 107 33.29 21.11 -2.16
C LEU A 107 32.33 21.65 -3.23
N GLU A 108 31.75 20.75 -4.02
CA GLU A 108 30.83 21.09 -5.11
C GLU A 108 29.38 21.24 -4.63
N VAL A 109 28.66 22.21 -5.20
CA VAL A 109 27.19 22.25 -5.11
C VAL A 109 26.59 21.09 -5.90
N SER A 110 25.31 20.78 -5.67
CA SER A 110 24.61 19.74 -6.41
C SER A 110 24.69 20.01 -7.93
N PRO A 111 25.08 19.01 -8.75
CA PRO A 111 25.20 19.19 -10.19
C PRO A 111 23.84 19.48 -10.86
N HIS A 112 22.73 19.17 -10.19
CA HIS A 112 21.38 19.53 -10.63
C HIS A 112 21.13 21.03 -10.66
N LEU A 113 21.91 21.82 -9.91
CA LEU A 113 21.76 23.27 -9.82
C LEU A 113 22.63 24.02 -10.84
N ALA A 114 23.35 23.32 -11.72
CA ALA A 114 24.29 23.93 -12.67
C ALA A 114 23.66 24.96 -13.63
N HIS A 115 22.33 24.96 -13.78
CA HIS A 115 21.57 25.92 -14.59
C HIS A 115 20.61 26.81 -13.78
N ASP A 116 20.71 26.80 -12.44
CA ASP A 116 19.90 27.60 -11.53
C ASP A 116 20.79 28.50 -10.66
N THR A 117 20.71 29.81 -10.91
CA THR A 117 21.52 30.82 -10.22
C THR A 117 21.17 30.90 -8.73
N GLU A 118 19.89 31.05 -8.39
CA GLU A 118 19.47 31.32 -7.01
C GLU A 118 19.66 30.09 -6.15
N ALA A 119 19.27 28.91 -6.65
CA ALA A 119 19.45 27.66 -5.92
C ALA A 119 20.95 27.36 -5.67
N SER A 120 21.82 27.63 -6.64
CA SER A 120 23.28 27.49 -6.47
C SER A 120 23.82 28.41 -5.37
N ILE A 121 23.32 29.64 -5.28
CA ILE A 121 23.71 30.60 -4.23
C ILE A 121 23.25 30.11 -2.85
N GLU A 122 21.99 29.70 -2.73
CA GLU A 122 21.42 29.22 -1.47
C GLU A 122 22.16 27.99 -0.94
N GLU A 123 22.42 27.01 -1.81
CA GLU A 123 23.17 25.83 -1.42
C GLU A 123 24.62 26.16 -1.06
N ALA A 124 25.29 27.03 -1.83
CA ALA A 124 26.64 27.45 -1.53
C ALA A 124 26.77 28.12 -0.14
N ARG A 125 25.84 29.02 0.21
CA ARG A 125 25.79 29.66 1.55
C ARG A 125 25.63 28.63 2.66
N ARG A 126 24.76 27.64 2.43
CA ARG A 126 24.49 26.57 3.39
C ARG A 126 25.71 25.68 3.60
N LEU A 127 26.34 25.21 2.52
CA LEU A 127 27.56 24.40 2.58
C LEU A 127 28.74 25.16 3.22
N TRP A 128 28.90 26.45 2.89
CA TRP A 128 29.90 27.32 3.50
C TRP A 128 29.72 27.41 5.02
N THR A 129 28.49 27.65 5.46
CA THR A 129 28.13 27.74 6.88
C THR A 129 28.30 26.40 7.61
N LEU A 130 27.94 25.29 6.95
CA LEU A 130 28.06 23.97 7.54
C LEU A 130 29.53 23.60 7.75
N VAL A 131 30.38 23.72 6.73
CA VAL A 131 31.79 23.36 6.86
C VAL A 131 32.52 24.30 7.83
N ASP A 132 32.23 25.60 7.79
CA ASP A 132 32.77 26.63 8.69
C ASP A 132 34.31 26.63 8.79
N ARG A 133 34.96 26.70 7.63
CA ARG A 133 36.43 26.79 7.53
C ARG A 133 36.85 27.83 6.50
N PRO A 134 37.83 28.70 6.82
CA PRO A 134 38.24 29.78 5.92
C PRO A 134 38.98 29.29 4.67
N ASN A 135 39.48 28.05 4.70
CA ASN A 135 40.17 27.39 3.60
C ASN A 135 39.27 26.43 2.81
N LEU A 136 37.96 26.62 2.86
CA LEU A 136 37.01 25.98 1.96
C LEU A 136 36.95 26.74 0.63
N PHE A 137 36.72 26.02 -0.45
CA PHE A 137 36.18 26.52 -1.71
C PHE A 137 34.82 25.89 -1.95
N ILE A 138 33.80 26.71 -2.25
CA ILE A 138 32.58 26.22 -2.86
C ILE A 138 32.78 26.18 -4.37
N LYS A 139 32.54 25.03 -4.98
CA LYS A 139 32.79 24.78 -6.38
C LYS A 139 31.51 24.99 -7.18
N ILE A 140 31.52 26.00 -8.06
CA ILE A 140 30.38 26.45 -8.84
C ILE A 140 30.68 26.26 -10.34
N PRO A 141 29.82 25.58 -11.11
CA PRO A 141 29.97 25.49 -12.56
C PRO A 141 30.01 26.88 -13.22
N GLY A 142 30.98 27.10 -14.10
CA GLY A 142 31.07 28.31 -14.93
C GLY A 142 30.09 28.28 -16.09
N THR A 143 28.84 27.85 -15.89
CA THR A 143 27.77 27.94 -16.90
C THR A 143 27.25 29.38 -16.98
N PRO A 144 26.42 29.75 -17.98
CA PRO A 144 25.78 31.07 -18.01
C PRO A 144 25.03 31.43 -16.71
N ALA A 145 24.35 30.45 -16.10
CA ALA A 145 23.64 30.63 -14.84
C ALA A 145 24.59 30.69 -13.62
N GLY A 146 25.74 30.04 -13.69
CA GLY A 146 26.75 30.07 -12.64
C GLY A 146 27.52 31.39 -12.56
N VAL A 147 27.72 32.11 -13.66
CA VAL A 147 28.41 33.42 -13.67
C VAL A 147 27.83 34.43 -12.66
N PRO A 148 26.51 34.72 -12.64
CA PRO A 148 25.95 35.61 -11.63
C PRO A 148 26.03 35.03 -10.20
N ALA A 149 25.92 33.72 -10.02
CA ALA A 149 26.10 33.07 -8.71
C ALA A 149 27.52 33.26 -8.16
N ILE A 150 28.53 33.07 -9.02
CA ILE A 150 29.95 33.29 -8.70
C ILE A 150 30.18 34.72 -8.22
N GLU A 151 29.69 35.72 -8.98
CA GLU A 151 29.84 37.13 -8.61
C GLU A 151 29.23 37.42 -7.24
N GLN A 152 28.01 36.92 -7.00
CA GLN A 152 27.28 37.15 -5.76
C GLN A 152 27.97 36.49 -4.55
N LEU A 153 28.42 35.24 -4.68
CA LEU A 153 29.10 34.51 -3.61
C LEU A 153 30.44 35.14 -3.24
N LEU A 154 31.23 35.56 -4.24
CA LEU A 154 32.49 36.27 -4.01
C LEU A 154 32.25 37.64 -3.37
N PHE A 155 31.20 38.36 -3.78
CA PHE A 155 30.78 39.61 -3.16
C PHE A 155 30.41 39.41 -1.68
N GLU A 156 29.79 38.28 -1.32
CA GLU A 156 29.45 37.93 0.06
C GLU A 156 30.66 37.51 0.91
N GLY A 157 31.75 37.13 0.25
CA GLY A 157 33.01 36.77 0.87
C GLY A 157 33.26 35.27 0.94
N ILE A 158 32.52 34.50 0.14
CA ILE A 158 32.68 33.05 -0.01
C ILE A 158 33.76 32.78 -1.06
N ASN A 159 34.72 31.92 -0.74
CA ASN A 159 35.75 31.51 -1.69
C ASN A 159 35.15 30.57 -2.74
N VAL A 160 35.40 30.85 -4.02
CA VAL A 160 34.79 30.08 -5.13
C VAL A 160 35.82 29.38 -6.02
N ASN A 161 35.67 28.06 -6.18
CA ASN A 161 36.33 27.28 -7.23
C ASN A 161 35.40 27.16 -8.45
N ILE A 162 35.72 27.89 -9.51
CA ILE A 162 34.89 27.94 -10.71
C ILE A 162 35.24 26.76 -11.59
N THR A 163 34.30 25.84 -11.81
CA THR A 163 34.55 24.57 -12.52
C THR A 163 33.93 24.52 -13.91
N LEU A 164 34.25 23.48 -14.69
CA LEU A 164 33.72 23.23 -16.04
C LEU A 164 34.07 24.33 -17.07
N LEU A 165 35.26 24.94 -16.96
CA LEU A 165 35.73 25.88 -17.97
C LEU A 165 36.43 25.13 -19.11
N PHE A 166 35.94 25.33 -20.33
CA PHE A 166 36.51 24.73 -21.55
C PHE A 166 36.94 25.77 -22.59
N SER A 167 36.39 26.99 -22.55
CA SER A 167 36.65 28.05 -23.51
C SER A 167 37.25 29.30 -22.85
N ILE A 168 38.04 30.03 -23.63
CA ILE A 168 38.64 31.30 -23.19
C ILE A 168 37.53 32.33 -22.93
N ALA A 169 36.53 32.39 -23.81
CA ALA A 169 35.39 33.29 -23.65
C ALA A 169 34.65 33.06 -22.33
N ARG A 170 34.47 31.79 -21.91
CA ARG A 170 33.85 31.51 -20.61
C ARG A 170 34.76 31.91 -19.46
N TYR A 171 36.06 31.65 -19.58
CA TYR A 171 37.04 32.11 -18.59
C TYR A 171 37.01 33.64 -18.42
N GLU A 172 36.99 34.40 -19.51
CA GLU A 172 36.91 35.86 -19.46
C GLU A 172 35.63 36.32 -18.76
N ALA A 173 34.49 35.66 -19.02
CA ALA A 173 33.22 35.98 -18.36
C ALA A 173 33.28 35.78 -16.83
N VAL A 174 33.93 34.71 -16.36
CA VAL A 174 34.06 34.44 -14.92
C VAL A 174 35.16 35.27 -14.25
N ALA A 175 36.21 35.64 -14.99
CA ALA A 175 37.22 36.57 -14.53
C ALA A 175 36.64 37.99 -14.38
N GLU A 176 35.77 38.40 -15.30
CA GLU A 176 35.04 39.65 -15.19
C GLU A 176 34.08 39.64 -13.99
N ALA A 177 33.35 38.53 -13.76
CA ALA A 177 32.54 38.36 -12.55
C ALA A 177 33.37 38.46 -11.26
N TYR A 178 34.58 37.91 -11.25
CA TYR A 178 35.52 38.05 -10.14
C TYR A 178 35.91 39.51 -9.87
N LEU A 179 36.28 40.27 -10.91
CA LEU A 179 36.61 41.69 -10.77
C LEU A 179 35.43 42.50 -10.24
N ARG A 180 34.24 42.32 -10.82
CA ARG A 180 33.02 43.03 -10.38
C ARG A 180 32.64 42.70 -8.94
N ALA A 181 32.78 41.45 -8.52
CA ALA A 181 32.52 41.05 -7.14
C ALA A 181 33.41 41.80 -6.15
N LEU A 182 34.72 41.90 -6.44
CA LEU A 182 35.66 42.62 -5.60
C LEU A 182 35.42 44.15 -5.62
N GLU A 183 35.13 44.72 -6.79
CA GLU A 183 34.78 46.14 -6.94
C GLU A 183 33.53 46.47 -6.12
N ARG A 184 32.45 45.69 -6.28
CA ARG A 184 31.20 45.84 -5.51
C ARG A 184 31.43 45.70 -4.01
N ARG A 185 32.26 44.75 -3.59
CA ARG A 185 32.55 44.50 -2.17
C ARG A 185 33.32 45.66 -1.55
N LEU A 186 34.28 46.21 -2.30
CA LEU A 186 35.04 47.37 -1.91
C LEU A 186 34.18 48.64 -1.83
N ASP A 187 33.29 48.86 -2.80
CA ASP A 187 32.32 49.97 -2.78
C ASP A 187 31.35 49.86 -1.59
N ALA A 188 31.05 48.64 -1.13
CA ALA A 188 30.29 48.37 0.07
C ALA A 188 31.11 48.49 1.39
N GLY A 189 32.39 48.87 1.32
CA GLY A 189 33.27 49.00 2.48
C GLY A 189 33.68 47.67 3.13
N GLN A 190 33.57 46.56 2.41
CA GLN A 190 33.88 45.22 2.92
C GLN A 190 35.30 44.78 2.50
N PRO A 191 35.99 43.95 3.31
CA PRO A 191 37.38 43.54 3.06
C PRO A 191 37.50 42.58 1.86
N ILE A 192 38.54 42.75 1.05
CA ILE A 192 38.81 41.95 -0.15
C ILE A 192 40.07 41.07 -0.05
N GLU A 193 40.86 41.22 1.03
CA GLU A 193 42.20 40.64 1.16
C GLU A 193 42.20 39.14 1.43
N ARG A 194 41.04 38.57 1.73
CA ARG A 194 40.85 37.15 2.06
C ARG A 194 39.98 36.40 1.06
N ILE A 195 39.55 37.06 -0.02
CA ILE A 195 38.70 36.44 -1.04
C ILE A 195 39.58 35.66 -2.02
N ALA A 196 39.51 34.34 -1.93
CA ALA A 196 40.19 33.43 -2.84
C ALA A 196 39.25 32.98 -3.96
N SER A 197 39.78 32.81 -5.17
CA SER A 197 39.07 32.17 -6.27
C SER A 197 40.04 31.43 -7.18
N VAL A 198 39.59 30.33 -7.76
CA VAL A 198 40.33 29.57 -8.78
C VAL A 198 39.45 29.33 -10.00
N ALA A 199 40.01 29.42 -11.19
CA ALA A 199 39.35 29.16 -12.46
C ALA A 199 39.82 27.82 -13.04
N SER A 200 39.00 26.78 -12.87
CA SER A 200 39.32 25.38 -13.19
C SER A 200 39.00 25.02 -14.64
N PHE A 201 40.07 24.94 -15.44
CA PHE A 201 40.08 24.67 -16.87
C PHE A 201 40.29 23.17 -17.16
N PHE A 202 39.34 22.54 -17.85
CA PHE A 202 39.32 21.09 -18.07
C PHE A 202 39.99 20.70 -19.38
N LEU A 203 41.03 19.86 -19.32
CA LEU A 203 41.92 19.63 -20.46
C LEU A 203 41.63 18.34 -21.24
N SER A 204 41.85 17.16 -20.65
CA SER A 204 41.83 15.90 -21.41
C SER A 204 40.49 15.63 -22.13
N ARG A 205 39.38 16.16 -21.62
CA ARG A 205 38.06 16.08 -22.25
C ARG A 205 38.00 16.78 -23.61
N ILE A 206 38.76 17.86 -23.78
CA ILE A 206 38.86 18.61 -25.04
C ILE A 206 39.51 17.73 -26.10
N ASP A 207 40.70 17.19 -25.85
CA ASP A 207 41.40 16.37 -26.84
C ASP A 207 40.65 15.05 -27.12
N VAL A 208 39.96 14.45 -26.14
CA VAL A 208 39.10 13.29 -26.40
C VAL A 208 38.01 13.60 -27.45
N LEU A 209 37.32 14.73 -27.32
CA LEU A 209 36.28 15.12 -28.27
C LEU A 209 36.86 15.59 -29.61
N VAL A 210 37.90 16.43 -29.57
CA VAL A 210 38.51 17.00 -30.77
C VAL A 210 39.23 15.94 -31.59
N ASP A 211 39.98 15.03 -30.98
CA ASP A 211 40.65 13.93 -31.68
C ASP A 211 39.63 13.03 -32.38
N ARG A 212 38.46 12.79 -31.76
CA ARG A 212 37.35 12.06 -32.40
C ARG A 212 36.89 12.76 -33.67
N LEU A 213 36.70 14.08 -33.63
CA LEU A 213 36.28 14.89 -34.78
C LEU A 213 37.37 15.00 -35.87
N LEU A 214 38.65 15.07 -35.47
CA LEU A 214 39.79 15.09 -36.37
C LEU A 214 39.97 13.73 -37.06
N ARG A 215 39.83 12.62 -36.33
CA ARG A 215 39.90 11.26 -36.90
C ARG A 215 38.85 11.00 -37.97
N GLN A 216 37.65 11.54 -37.82
CA GLN A 216 36.60 11.48 -38.86
C GLN A 216 36.99 12.19 -40.16
N ARG A 217 37.98 13.09 -40.12
CA ARG A 217 38.52 13.82 -41.28
C ARG A 217 39.78 13.17 -41.86
N ILE A 218 40.28 12.11 -41.25
CA ILE A 218 41.39 11.31 -41.78
C ILE A 218 40.81 10.25 -42.72
N VAL A 219 41.04 10.41 -44.01
CA VAL A 219 40.66 9.42 -45.03
C VAL A 219 41.88 8.56 -45.36
N PRO A 220 41.83 7.22 -45.22
CA PRO A 220 42.89 6.33 -45.68
C PRO A 220 43.16 6.53 -47.18
N ASP A 221 44.43 6.43 -47.58
CA ASP A 221 44.88 6.43 -48.99
C ASP A 221 44.61 7.71 -49.82
N ARG A 222 44.31 8.84 -49.16
CA ARG A 222 44.22 10.18 -49.79
C ARG A 222 45.31 11.11 -49.26
N LEU A 223 45.81 12.02 -50.11
CA LEU A 223 46.74 13.07 -49.67
C LEU A 223 46.08 13.88 -48.53
N PRO A 224 46.78 14.13 -47.40
CA PRO A 224 46.21 14.91 -46.30
C PRO A 224 45.84 16.33 -46.77
N PRO A 225 44.74 16.92 -46.26
CA PRO A 225 44.49 18.33 -46.47
C PRO A 225 45.59 19.17 -45.77
N ASP A 226 45.76 20.43 -46.18
CA ASP A 226 46.62 21.40 -45.49
C ASP A 226 45.76 22.35 -44.65
N PRO A 227 45.79 22.26 -43.30
CA PRO A 227 46.71 21.49 -42.45
C PRO A 227 46.31 20.00 -42.25
N ASP A 228 47.27 19.10 -41.98
CA ASP A 228 47.00 17.66 -41.75
C ASP A 228 46.30 17.44 -40.39
N PRO A 229 45.09 16.84 -40.32
CA PRO A 229 44.39 16.55 -39.07
C PRO A 229 45.21 15.74 -38.06
N ARG A 230 46.11 14.85 -38.52
CA ARG A 230 47.00 14.06 -37.66
C ARG A 230 47.97 14.92 -36.88
N SER A 231 48.33 16.08 -37.42
CA SER A 231 49.28 17.00 -36.81
C SER A 231 48.70 17.71 -35.58
N LEU A 232 47.37 17.72 -35.40
CA LEU A 232 46.67 18.38 -34.30
C LEU A 232 46.24 17.44 -33.16
N LEU A 233 46.31 16.12 -33.38
CA LEU A 233 45.91 15.11 -32.40
C LEU A 233 46.65 15.30 -31.07
N GLY A 234 45.89 15.38 -29.96
CA GLY A 234 46.42 15.55 -28.61
C GLY A 234 47.12 16.89 -28.34
N LYS A 235 46.85 17.93 -29.13
CA LYS A 235 47.52 19.26 -28.97
C LYS A 235 46.56 20.40 -28.66
N VAL A 236 45.26 20.21 -28.89
CA VAL A 236 44.29 21.30 -28.86
C VAL A 236 44.02 21.75 -27.42
N ALA A 237 43.89 20.82 -26.47
CA ALA A 237 43.66 21.16 -25.07
C ALA A 237 44.81 22.00 -24.49
N THR A 238 46.07 21.59 -24.71
CA THR A 238 47.25 22.32 -24.24
C THR A 238 47.40 23.67 -24.95
N ALA A 239 47.11 23.74 -26.26
CA ALA A 239 47.11 25.01 -26.99
C ALA A 239 46.08 25.99 -26.41
N ASN A 240 44.85 25.54 -26.21
CA ASN A 240 43.77 26.33 -25.62
C ASN A 240 44.13 26.80 -24.20
N ALA A 241 44.71 25.93 -23.36
CA ALA A 241 45.14 26.28 -22.00
C ALA A 241 46.23 27.35 -21.97
N LYS A 242 47.21 27.28 -22.88
CA LYS A 242 48.25 28.32 -23.02
C LYS A 242 47.66 29.67 -23.43
N LEU A 243 46.65 29.67 -24.29
CA LEU A 243 45.93 30.89 -24.69
C LEU A 243 45.04 31.43 -23.57
N ALA A 244 44.40 30.56 -22.79
CA ALA A 244 43.67 30.95 -21.58
C ALA A 244 44.62 31.59 -20.55
N TYR A 245 45.85 31.07 -20.41
CA TYR A 245 46.87 31.67 -19.56
C TYR A 245 47.34 33.05 -20.07
N GLN A 246 47.35 33.29 -21.39
CA GLN A 246 47.58 34.63 -21.94
C GLN A 246 46.46 35.60 -21.61
N ALA A 247 45.19 35.18 -21.76
CA ALA A 247 44.04 36.00 -21.36
C ALA A 247 44.12 36.35 -19.87
N PHE A 248 44.43 35.37 -19.01
CA PHE A 248 44.71 35.58 -17.60
C PHE A 248 45.82 36.61 -17.35
N SER A 249 46.94 36.51 -18.08
CA SER A 249 48.05 37.45 -17.97
C SER A 249 47.67 38.87 -18.39
N HIS A 250 46.83 39.01 -19.41
CA HIS A 250 46.31 40.32 -19.86
C HIS A 250 45.40 40.95 -18.81
N ILE A 251 44.44 40.18 -18.26
CA ILE A 251 43.54 40.66 -17.20
C ILE A 251 44.33 41.10 -15.96
N ARG A 252 45.34 40.32 -15.56
CA ARG A 252 46.25 40.65 -14.44
C ARG A 252 47.14 41.88 -14.70
N SER A 253 47.27 42.31 -15.94
CA SER A 253 48.03 43.51 -16.30
C SER A 253 47.10 44.72 -16.53
N SER A 254 45.79 44.57 -16.33
CA SER A 254 44.82 45.64 -16.51
C SER A 254 44.83 46.65 -15.36
N ASN A 255 44.50 47.91 -15.66
CA ASN A 255 44.38 48.96 -14.64
C ASN A 255 43.35 48.62 -13.56
N ARG A 256 42.24 47.95 -13.94
CA ARG A 256 41.20 47.48 -13.01
C ARG A 256 41.78 46.51 -11.96
N TRP A 257 42.52 45.51 -12.43
CA TRP A 257 43.18 44.57 -11.52
C TRP A 257 44.23 45.25 -10.63
N MET A 258 45.09 46.10 -11.19
CA MET A 258 46.14 46.78 -10.40
C MET A 258 45.55 47.60 -9.25
N ALA A 259 44.43 48.31 -9.48
CA ALA A 259 43.74 49.08 -8.44
C ALA A 259 43.17 48.21 -7.30
N LEU A 260 42.70 46.99 -7.60
CA LEU A 260 42.25 46.03 -6.60
C LEU A 260 43.43 45.39 -5.87
N ALA A 261 44.51 45.08 -6.58
CA ALA A 261 45.73 44.50 -6.02
C ALA A 261 46.42 45.44 -5.02
N GLU A 262 46.46 46.75 -5.29
CA GLU A 262 46.95 47.77 -4.35
C GLU A 262 46.16 47.80 -3.04
N LYS A 263 44.89 47.38 -3.09
CA LYS A 263 43.99 47.26 -1.94
C LYS A 263 44.00 45.85 -1.32
N GLY A 264 44.97 45.03 -1.69
CA GLY A 264 45.21 43.71 -1.09
C GLY A 264 44.43 42.54 -1.71
N ALA A 265 43.75 42.74 -2.86
CA ALA A 265 43.05 41.65 -3.55
C ALA A 265 43.99 40.50 -3.95
N ARG A 266 43.48 39.26 -3.89
CA ARG A 266 44.21 38.05 -4.31
C ARG A 266 44.00 37.76 -5.79
N VAL A 267 45.01 37.21 -6.45
CA VAL A 267 44.86 36.80 -7.86
C VAL A 267 43.92 35.60 -7.93
N GLN A 268 42.90 35.65 -8.81
CA GLN A 268 42.17 34.45 -9.20
C GLN A 268 43.11 33.51 -9.97
N ARG A 269 43.49 32.39 -9.38
CA ARG A 269 44.51 31.50 -9.97
C ARG A 269 43.92 30.62 -11.07
N MET A 270 44.73 30.30 -12.07
CA MET A 270 44.34 29.32 -13.10
C MET A 270 44.53 27.91 -12.54
N LEU A 271 43.50 27.07 -12.60
CA LEU A 271 43.58 25.68 -12.19
C LEU A 271 43.44 24.77 -13.42
N TRP A 272 44.35 23.83 -13.60
CA TRP A 272 44.32 22.82 -14.65
C TRP A 272 43.67 21.56 -14.07
N ALA A 273 42.51 21.19 -14.60
CA ALA A 273 41.73 20.04 -14.17
C ALA A 273 41.68 18.98 -15.28
N SER A 274 41.37 17.74 -14.88
CA SER A 274 41.28 16.61 -15.81
C SER A 274 42.59 16.38 -16.59
N THR A 275 43.72 16.37 -15.87
CA THR A 275 45.08 16.34 -16.44
C THR A 275 45.66 14.94 -16.62
N SER A 276 44.88 13.89 -16.34
CA SER A 276 45.27 12.52 -16.68
C SER A 276 45.09 12.23 -18.18
N THR A 277 46.17 11.79 -18.83
CA THR A 277 46.16 11.34 -20.22
C THR A 277 45.22 10.14 -20.42
N LYS A 278 44.30 10.26 -21.39
CA LYS A 278 43.29 9.22 -21.69
C LYS A 278 43.70 8.28 -22.82
N ASN A 279 44.60 8.72 -23.69
CA ASN A 279 45.14 7.91 -24.77
C ASN A 279 46.49 7.31 -24.36
N PRO A 280 46.65 5.98 -24.28
CA PRO A 280 47.91 5.36 -23.87
C PRO A 280 49.08 5.63 -24.83
N ASP A 281 48.81 6.02 -26.09
CA ASP A 281 49.84 6.37 -27.07
C ASP A 281 50.44 7.78 -26.84
N TYR A 282 49.82 8.58 -25.97
CA TYR A 282 50.31 9.92 -25.64
C TYR A 282 51.12 9.90 -24.34
N PRO A 283 52.07 10.84 -24.16
CA PRO A 283 52.77 11.00 -22.88
C PRO A 283 51.78 11.16 -21.72
N ASP A 284 52.01 10.45 -20.63
CA ASP A 284 51.14 10.40 -19.45
C ASP A 284 51.12 11.71 -18.63
N LEU A 285 52.08 12.61 -18.90
CA LEU A 285 52.21 13.95 -18.30
C LEU A 285 51.94 15.11 -19.28
N MET A 286 51.33 14.84 -20.45
CA MET A 286 51.13 15.84 -21.52
C MET A 286 50.31 17.09 -21.13
N TYR A 287 49.53 17.01 -20.05
CA TYR A 287 48.73 18.13 -19.51
C TYR A 287 49.32 18.71 -18.21
N VAL A 288 50.45 18.18 -17.74
CA VAL A 288 51.15 18.67 -16.55
C VAL A 288 52.34 19.50 -16.98
N GLU A 289 53.32 18.88 -17.65
CA GLU A 289 54.60 19.52 -17.98
C GLU A 289 54.47 20.77 -18.84
N PRO A 290 53.60 20.86 -19.87
CA PRO A 290 53.54 22.05 -20.74
C PRO A 290 52.81 23.24 -20.12
N LEU A 291 52.21 23.08 -18.94
CA LEU A 291 51.33 24.06 -18.29
C LEU A 291 51.85 24.49 -16.91
N ILE A 292 53.10 24.13 -16.58
CA ILE A 292 53.81 24.61 -15.40
C ILE A 292 54.08 26.11 -15.57
N GLY A 293 53.68 26.89 -14.57
CA GLY A 293 53.96 28.33 -14.54
C GLY A 293 53.35 29.04 -13.35
N PRO A 294 53.67 30.33 -13.16
CA PRO A 294 53.33 31.06 -11.96
C PRO A 294 51.81 31.30 -11.84
N MET A 295 51.32 31.28 -10.60
CA MET A 295 49.91 31.47 -10.23
C MET A 295 48.98 30.41 -10.83
N THR A 296 49.50 29.19 -11.04
CA THR A 296 48.70 28.06 -11.52
C THR A 296 48.53 26.98 -10.46
N ILE A 297 47.52 26.15 -10.61
CA ILE A 297 47.26 24.94 -9.80
C ILE A 297 47.09 23.80 -10.78
N ASN A 298 47.58 22.60 -10.47
CA ASN A 298 47.27 21.40 -11.23
C ASN A 298 46.60 20.38 -10.32
N THR A 299 45.37 20.00 -10.63
CA THR A 299 44.65 18.95 -9.91
C THR A 299 44.86 17.62 -10.61
N MET A 300 45.55 16.70 -9.94
CA MET A 300 46.06 15.45 -10.49
C MET A 300 45.53 14.24 -9.72
N THR A 301 45.27 13.15 -10.44
CA THR A 301 44.98 11.85 -9.82
C THR A 301 46.22 11.30 -9.12
N ARG A 302 46.03 10.39 -8.16
CA ARG A 302 47.14 9.68 -7.48
C ARG A 302 48.12 9.05 -8.48
N LYS A 303 47.62 8.52 -9.60
CA LYS A 303 48.45 7.97 -10.68
C LYS A 303 49.29 9.04 -11.37
N THR A 304 48.68 10.18 -11.72
CA THR A 304 49.40 11.29 -12.36
C THR A 304 50.43 11.92 -11.42
N ILE A 305 50.13 12.06 -10.12
CA ILE A 305 51.09 12.52 -9.11
C ILE A 305 52.28 11.55 -9.01
N ALA A 306 52.03 10.24 -9.00
CA ALA A 306 53.08 9.23 -8.96
C ALA A 306 53.97 9.28 -10.22
N GLY A 307 53.38 9.35 -11.42
CA GLY A 307 54.11 9.50 -12.68
C GLY A 307 54.96 10.76 -12.72
N PHE A 308 54.41 11.90 -12.29
CA PHE A 308 55.15 13.16 -12.24
C PHE A 308 56.33 13.10 -11.26
N ARG A 309 56.16 12.45 -10.11
CA ARG A 309 57.24 12.23 -9.14
C ARG A 309 58.34 11.31 -9.70
N ASP A 310 57.97 10.31 -10.48
CA ASP A 310 58.87 9.30 -11.03
C ASP A 310 59.73 9.81 -12.21
N HIS A 311 59.13 10.53 -13.17
CA HIS A 311 59.85 10.94 -14.39
C HIS A 311 59.48 12.34 -14.93
N GLY A 312 58.71 13.15 -14.20
CA GLY A 312 58.31 14.49 -14.65
C GLY A 312 59.46 15.51 -14.72
N THR A 313 59.32 16.47 -15.62
CA THR A 313 60.26 17.59 -15.79
C THR A 313 59.69 18.90 -15.24
N VAL A 314 60.39 19.51 -14.28
CA VAL A 314 59.96 20.77 -13.64
C VAL A 314 60.58 21.96 -14.36
N GLN A 315 59.81 22.61 -15.23
CA GLN A 315 60.23 23.82 -15.94
C GLN A 315 59.01 24.73 -16.19
N ALA A 316 59.15 26.05 -16.02
CA ALA A 316 58.10 26.99 -16.44
C ALA A 316 57.95 26.97 -17.97
N THR A 317 56.80 26.48 -18.47
CA THR A 317 56.56 26.15 -19.88
C THR A 317 55.23 26.70 -20.42
N VAL A 318 54.35 27.17 -19.55
CA VAL A 318 53.01 27.67 -19.94
C VAL A 318 53.09 28.85 -20.91
N THR A 319 54.15 29.66 -20.84
CA THR A 319 54.42 30.80 -21.74
C THR A 319 55.29 30.44 -22.95
N HIS A 320 55.77 29.20 -23.07
CA HIS A 320 56.56 28.77 -24.22
C HIS A 320 55.66 28.47 -25.43
N ASP A 321 56.17 28.74 -26.64
CA ASP A 321 55.55 28.40 -27.91
C ASP A 321 54.10 28.87 -28.11
N VAL A 322 53.68 29.99 -27.50
CA VAL A 322 52.28 30.41 -27.59
C VAL A 322 51.85 30.77 -29.02
N GLN A 323 52.78 31.23 -29.86
CA GLN A 323 52.49 31.43 -31.29
C GLN A 323 52.15 30.11 -32.01
N ARG A 324 52.74 28.99 -31.58
CA ARG A 324 52.38 27.67 -32.08
C ARG A 324 51.00 27.26 -31.57
N ALA A 325 50.66 27.57 -30.32
CA ALA A 325 49.33 27.33 -29.77
C ALA A 325 48.25 28.08 -30.57
N ARG A 326 48.49 29.35 -30.97
CA ARG A 326 47.59 30.10 -31.86
C ARG A 326 47.39 29.40 -33.21
N ARG A 327 48.49 28.99 -33.85
CA ARG A 327 48.43 28.23 -35.11
C ARG A 327 47.63 26.95 -34.98
N VAL A 328 47.78 26.19 -33.89
CA VAL A 328 46.98 24.97 -33.64
C VAL A 328 45.48 25.27 -33.61
N MET A 329 45.06 26.37 -32.99
CA MET A 329 43.64 26.77 -32.95
C MET A 329 43.14 27.28 -34.31
N GLU A 330 43.95 28.02 -35.05
CA GLU A 330 43.64 28.48 -36.42
C GLU A 330 43.50 27.31 -37.38
N ASP A 331 44.44 26.35 -37.32
CA ASP A 331 44.47 25.14 -38.14
C ASP A 331 43.27 24.23 -37.85
N LEU A 332 42.84 24.14 -36.59
CA LEU A 332 41.62 23.43 -36.20
C LEU A 332 40.37 24.05 -36.87
N GLY A 333 40.29 25.38 -36.92
CA GLY A 333 39.24 26.10 -37.62
C GLY A 333 39.26 25.88 -39.14
N ARG A 334 40.45 25.87 -39.75
CA ARG A 334 40.63 25.57 -41.19
C ARG A 334 40.19 24.15 -41.56
N LEU A 335 40.27 23.21 -40.63
CA LEU A 335 39.74 21.84 -40.78
C LEU A 335 38.23 21.72 -40.57
N GLY A 336 37.53 22.85 -40.38
CA GLY A 336 36.09 22.88 -40.18
C GLY A 336 35.65 22.27 -38.85
N VAL A 337 36.51 22.28 -37.83
CA VAL A 337 36.14 21.94 -36.45
C VAL A 337 35.92 23.24 -35.69
N SER A 338 34.65 23.58 -35.44
CA SER A 338 34.32 24.76 -34.64
C SER A 338 34.61 24.50 -33.17
N PHE A 339 35.59 25.22 -32.61
CA PHE A 339 35.97 25.08 -31.21
C PHE A 339 34.88 25.60 -30.25
N ASP A 340 34.11 26.60 -30.66
CA ASP A 340 32.96 27.10 -29.89
C ASP A 340 31.88 26.03 -29.74
N LEU A 341 31.58 25.29 -30.82
CA LEU A 341 30.63 24.16 -30.75
C LEU A 341 31.17 23.01 -29.88
N VAL A 342 32.47 22.72 -29.98
CA VAL A 342 33.14 21.71 -29.14
C VAL A 342 33.03 22.08 -27.66
N THR A 343 33.33 23.33 -27.30
CA THR A 343 33.31 23.77 -25.90
C THR A 343 31.89 23.88 -25.34
N ALA A 344 30.91 24.30 -26.13
CA ALA A 344 29.50 24.27 -25.74
C ALA A 344 28.98 22.84 -25.52
N GLN A 345 29.36 21.89 -26.39
CA GLN A 345 29.04 20.47 -26.18
C GLN A 345 29.69 19.94 -24.91
N LEU A 346 30.96 20.26 -24.66
CA LEU A 346 31.67 19.81 -23.46
C LEU A 346 31.08 20.39 -22.18
N GLU A 347 30.60 21.64 -22.19
CA GLU A 347 29.92 22.26 -21.04
C GLU A 347 28.66 21.44 -20.67
N ASN A 348 27.79 21.14 -21.64
CA ASN A 348 26.57 20.35 -21.43
C ASN A 348 26.86 18.88 -21.05
N ASP A 349 27.72 18.20 -21.81
CA ASP A 349 28.11 16.81 -21.54
C ASP A 349 28.80 16.68 -20.17
N ALA A 350 29.50 17.73 -19.73
CA ALA A 350 30.15 17.72 -18.44
C ALA A 350 29.15 17.80 -17.30
N VAL A 351 28.13 18.64 -17.35
CA VAL A 351 27.09 18.69 -16.31
C VAL A 351 26.44 17.31 -16.13
N GLN A 352 26.03 16.68 -17.23
CA GLN A 352 25.39 15.36 -17.17
C GLN A 352 26.30 14.29 -16.55
N LYS A 353 27.60 14.29 -16.89
CA LYS A 353 28.58 13.35 -16.33
C LYS A 353 28.83 13.52 -14.82
N PHE A 354 28.36 14.60 -14.20
CA PHE A 354 28.34 14.76 -12.74
C PHE A 354 26.97 14.42 -12.14
N ILE A 355 25.87 14.60 -12.89
CA ILE A 355 24.52 14.19 -12.47
C ILE A 355 24.44 12.67 -12.31
N ASP A 356 24.91 11.88 -13.28
CA ASP A 356 24.72 10.42 -13.24
C ASP A 356 25.36 9.76 -11.99
N PRO A 357 26.63 10.04 -11.63
CA PRO A 357 27.25 9.51 -10.41
C PRO A 357 26.57 10.02 -9.14
N PHE A 358 26.08 11.26 -9.15
CA PHE A 358 25.38 11.85 -8.01
C PHE A 358 24.03 11.17 -7.76
N ASP A 359 23.24 10.91 -8.81
CA ASP A 359 21.96 10.21 -8.69
C ASP A 359 22.16 8.74 -8.27
N SER A 360 23.21 8.09 -8.78
CA SER A 360 23.60 6.74 -8.39
C SER A 360 23.96 6.68 -6.89
N LEU A 361 24.74 7.66 -6.42
CA LEU A 361 25.09 7.82 -5.01
C LEU A 361 23.85 8.03 -4.12
N LEU A 362 22.91 8.88 -4.52
CA LEU A 362 21.67 9.08 -3.76
C LEU A 362 20.83 7.80 -3.67
N LYS A 363 20.77 7.00 -4.74
CA LYS A 363 20.12 5.69 -4.74
C LYS A 363 20.82 4.70 -3.80
N LEU A 364 22.16 4.71 -3.77
CA LEU A 364 22.93 3.89 -2.84
C LEU A 364 22.64 4.26 -1.38
N PHE A 365 22.55 5.55 -1.05
CA PHE A 365 22.17 5.99 0.30
C PHE A 365 20.74 5.57 0.66
N ALA A 366 19.79 5.70 -0.26
CA ALA A 366 18.42 5.23 -0.05
C ALA A 366 18.41 3.72 0.25
N ALA A 367 19.06 2.90 -0.57
CA ALA A 367 19.09 1.45 -0.40
C ALA A 367 19.79 1.01 0.90
N LYS A 368 20.93 1.61 1.24
CA LYS A 368 21.64 1.33 2.50
C LYS A 368 20.85 1.80 3.72
N GLY A 369 20.22 2.97 3.64
CA GLY A 369 19.37 3.53 4.70
C GLY A 369 18.13 2.68 4.95
N GLU A 370 17.42 2.27 3.89
CA GLU A 370 16.28 1.36 3.99
C GLU A 370 16.65 0.02 4.63
N ARG A 371 17.82 -0.52 4.30
CA ARG A 371 18.32 -1.77 4.89
C ARG A 371 18.61 -1.62 6.39
N ALA A 372 19.21 -0.50 6.79
CA ALA A 372 19.49 -0.22 8.20
C ALA A 372 18.22 -0.05 9.03
N VAL A 373 17.25 0.72 8.51
CA VAL A 373 15.93 0.89 9.14
C VAL A 373 15.21 -0.45 9.23
N ALA A 374 15.18 -1.24 8.15
CA ALA A 374 14.56 -2.57 8.16
C ALA A 374 15.22 -3.53 9.15
N PHE A 375 16.54 -3.45 9.35
CA PHE A 375 17.25 -4.28 10.31
C PHE A 375 16.88 -3.93 11.76
N ARG A 376 16.82 -2.63 12.10
CA ARG A 376 16.37 -2.17 13.41
C ARG A 376 14.92 -2.56 13.66
N ASP A 377 14.04 -2.25 12.71
CA ASP A 377 12.63 -2.65 12.76
C ASP A 377 12.51 -4.16 12.98
N ALA A 378 13.28 -4.97 12.26
CA ALA A 378 13.24 -6.42 12.41
C ALA A 378 13.70 -6.91 13.79
N ALA A 379 14.64 -6.24 14.46
CA ALA A 379 15.04 -6.59 15.82
C ALA A 379 13.92 -6.23 16.83
N ASP A 380 13.40 -5.01 16.75
CA ASP A 380 12.34 -4.52 17.65
C ASP A 380 11.05 -5.35 17.49
N LEU A 381 10.70 -5.73 16.26
CA LEU A 381 9.53 -6.55 15.96
C LEU A 381 9.70 -8.02 16.36
N ARG A 382 10.92 -8.58 16.34
CA ARG A 382 11.16 -9.93 16.90
C ARG A 382 10.95 -9.94 18.41
N ALA A 383 11.38 -8.88 19.10
CA ALA A 383 11.10 -8.72 20.52
C ALA A 383 9.59 -8.60 20.77
N GLU A 384 8.88 -7.84 19.93
CA GLU A 384 7.43 -7.74 20.01
C GLU A 384 6.74 -9.10 19.78
N ALA A 385 7.14 -9.86 18.76
CA ALA A 385 6.61 -11.20 18.53
C ALA A 385 6.82 -12.15 19.73
N ARG A 386 7.93 -12.01 20.47
CA ARG A 386 8.15 -12.75 21.73
C ARG A 386 7.21 -12.26 22.85
N ARG A 387 7.00 -10.95 23.02
CA ARG A 387 5.99 -10.40 23.96
C ARG A 387 4.60 -10.97 23.69
N LEU A 388 4.18 -10.96 22.43
CA LEU A 388 2.89 -11.53 22.02
C LEU A 388 2.77 -13.02 22.38
N ARG A 389 3.80 -13.83 22.11
CA ARG A 389 3.82 -15.26 22.50
C ARG A 389 3.69 -15.45 24.01
N ARG A 390 4.45 -14.68 24.81
CA ARG A 390 4.40 -14.74 26.28
C ARG A 390 3.00 -14.40 26.79
N LEU A 391 2.40 -13.34 26.27
CA LEU A 391 1.07 -12.90 26.69
C LEU A 391 0.00 -13.94 26.34
N VAL A 392 0.01 -14.46 25.10
CA VAL A 392 -0.88 -15.55 24.67
C VAL A 392 -0.81 -16.77 25.59
N ILE A 393 0.38 -17.20 25.98
CA ILE A 393 0.55 -18.33 26.89
C ILE A 393 -0.13 -18.02 28.23
N ARG A 394 0.14 -16.84 28.81
CA ARG A 394 -0.48 -16.41 30.08
C ARG A 394 -2.00 -16.34 29.98
N MET A 395 -2.53 -15.74 28.93
CA MET A 395 -3.97 -15.58 28.70
C MET A 395 -4.66 -16.95 28.64
N THR A 396 -4.14 -17.86 27.81
CA THR A 396 -4.77 -19.18 27.59
C THR A 396 -4.61 -20.12 28.79
N THR A 397 -3.48 -20.05 29.50
CA THR A 397 -3.29 -20.78 30.76
C THR A 397 -4.23 -20.28 31.85
N GLU A 398 -4.37 -18.96 32.02
CA GLU A 398 -5.27 -18.41 33.05
C GLU A 398 -6.75 -18.67 32.72
N ALA A 399 -7.13 -18.64 31.44
CA ALA A 399 -8.46 -19.03 31.00
C ALA A 399 -8.74 -20.54 31.10
N GLY A 400 -7.71 -21.37 31.33
CA GLY A 400 -7.81 -22.84 31.33
C GLY A 400 -8.26 -23.43 29.99
N SER A 401 -8.22 -22.65 28.91
CA SER A 401 -8.61 -23.06 27.56
C SER A 401 -8.07 -22.08 26.51
N GLY A 402 -7.91 -22.52 25.26
CA GLY A 402 -7.47 -21.67 24.14
C GLY A 402 -6.49 -22.36 23.21
N HIS A 403 -5.95 -21.61 22.24
CA HIS A 403 -5.13 -22.16 21.15
C HIS A 403 -3.73 -21.51 21.09
N PRO A 404 -2.90 -21.63 22.15
CA PRO A 404 -1.62 -20.93 22.21
C PRO A 404 -0.70 -21.32 21.05
N THR A 405 -0.60 -22.60 20.70
CA THR A 405 0.28 -23.07 19.62
C THR A 405 -0.09 -22.50 18.24
N SER A 406 -1.38 -22.24 18.01
CA SER A 406 -1.88 -21.64 16.76
C SER A 406 -1.67 -20.13 16.71
N CYS A 407 -1.57 -19.47 17.86
CA CYS A 407 -1.21 -18.06 17.97
C CYS A 407 0.30 -17.86 17.76
N MET A 408 1.11 -18.78 18.32
CA MET A 408 2.57 -18.70 18.30
C MET A 408 3.17 -18.86 16.90
N SER A 409 2.52 -19.60 15.99
CA SER A 409 2.96 -19.73 14.59
C SER A 409 2.90 -18.41 13.84
N CYS A 410 1.91 -17.57 14.11
CA CYS A 410 1.71 -16.31 13.40
C CYS A 410 2.17 -15.07 14.17
N ALA A 411 2.84 -15.21 15.32
CA ALA A 411 3.21 -14.06 16.15
C ALA A 411 4.17 -13.09 15.44
N ASP A 412 5.12 -13.56 14.62
CA ASP A 412 6.03 -12.69 13.86
C ASP A 412 5.28 -11.93 12.76
N ILE A 413 4.35 -12.60 12.08
CA ILE A 413 3.47 -12.00 11.07
C ILE A 413 2.60 -10.91 11.70
N VAL A 414 1.96 -11.21 12.83
CA VAL A 414 1.10 -10.25 13.54
C VAL A 414 1.91 -9.07 14.07
N ALA A 415 3.10 -9.30 14.62
CA ALA A 415 4.00 -8.24 15.06
C ALA A 415 4.38 -7.30 13.90
N ALA A 416 4.86 -7.84 12.78
CA ALA A 416 5.17 -7.05 11.60
C ALA A 416 3.96 -6.26 11.09
N LEU A 417 2.79 -6.90 11.09
CA LEU A 417 1.58 -6.32 10.53
C LEU A 417 1.05 -5.16 11.39
N PHE A 418 0.83 -5.38 12.69
CA PHE A 418 0.21 -4.39 13.58
C PHE A 418 1.15 -3.24 13.96
N PHE A 419 2.43 -3.53 14.16
CA PHE A 419 3.37 -2.56 14.72
C PHE A 419 4.23 -1.89 13.65
N ARG A 420 4.11 -2.30 12.38
CA ARG A 420 4.85 -1.67 11.29
C ARG A 420 4.07 -1.46 10.01
N GLU A 421 3.48 -2.50 9.43
CA GLU A 421 2.91 -2.43 8.09
C GLU A 421 1.56 -1.69 8.04
N MET A 422 0.59 -2.09 8.87
CA MET A 422 -0.78 -1.56 8.79
C MET A 422 -0.82 -0.07 9.06
N ARG A 423 -1.52 0.67 8.21
CA ARG A 423 -1.91 2.06 8.44
C ARG A 423 -3.22 2.07 9.22
N TRP A 424 -3.12 2.02 10.55
CA TRP A 424 -4.29 2.04 11.42
C TRP A 424 -4.13 3.01 12.58
N ASP A 425 -5.25 3.32 13.24
CA ASP A 425 -5.31 4.25 14.36
C ASP A 425 -5.74 3.47 15.61
N PRO A 426 -4.84 3.18 16.57
CA PRO A 426 -5.16 2.42 17.78
C PRO A 426 -6.09 3.18 18.74
N LEU A 427 -6.39 4.45 18.48
CA LEU A 427 -7.26 5.28 19.32
C LEU A 427 -8.70 5.37 18.79
N ASP A 428 -8.96 4.87 17.57
CA ASP A 428 -10.28 4.98 16.92
C ASP A 428 -10.68 3.66 16.23
N ALA A 429 -11.34 2.80 17.00
CA ALA A 429 -11.89 1.54 16.50
C ALA A 429 -12.99 1.73 15.43
N ALA A 430 -13.57 2.93 15.29
CA ALA A 430 -14.60 3.23 14.28
C ALA A 430 -14.03 3.76 12.96
N ALA A 431 -12.72 4.04 12.89
CA ALA A 431 -12.08 4.52 11.68
C ALA A 431 -12.28 3.54 10.51
N ARG A 432 -12.66 4.10 9.35
CA ARG A 432 -12.86 3.36 8.08
C ARG A 432 -11.76 3.63 7.07
N ASN A 433 -11.08 4.77 7.15
CA ASN A 433 -9.91 5.08 6.35
C ASN A 433 -8.61 4.57 6.98
N VAL A 434 -8.63 3.30 7.37
CA VAL A 434 -7.51 2.58 7.94
C VAL A 434 -7.47 1.19 7.35
N ASP A 435 -6.28 0.60 7.27
CA ASP A 435 -6.12 -0.78 6.88
C ASP A 435 -6.89 -1.68 7.88
N THR A 436 -7.53 -2.73 7.37
CA THR A 436 -8.36 -3.63 8.17
C THR A 436 -7.73 -5.01 8.26
N PHE A 437 -7.80 -5.63 9.44
CA PHE A 437 -7.34 -7.00 9.67
C PHE A 437 -8.52 -7.94 9.93
N VAL A 438 -8.57 -9.06 9.21
CA VAL A 438 -9.52 -10.14 9.42
C VAL A 438 -8.75 -11.39 9.83
N LEU A 439 -8.98 -11.85 11.07
CA LEU A 439 -8.40 -13.10 11.55
C LEU A 439 -9.30 -14.28 11.14
N SER A 440 -9.14 -14.81 9.93
CA SER A 440 -9.98 -15.91 9.41
C SER A 440 -9.82 -17.20 10.23
N LYS A 441 -8.58 -17.52 10.64
CA LYS A 441 -8.30 -18.55 11.64
C LYS A 441 -8.68 -18.10 13.06
N GLY A 442 -9.96 -17.80 13.28
CA GLY A 442 -10.47 -17.10 14.46
C GLY A 442 -10.14 -17.74 15.81
N HIS A 443 -9.82 -19.04 15.85
CA HIS A 443 -9.39 -19.72 17.07
C HIS A 443 -8.07 -19.15 17.65
N ALA A 444 -7.29 -18.45 16.82
CA ALA A 444 -6.11 -17.70 17.24
C ALA A 444 -6.45 -16.32 17.85
N ALA A 445 -7.70 -16.07 18.27
CA ALA A 445 -8.13 -14.82 18.92
C ALA A 445 -7.15 -14.24 19.96
N PRO A 446 -6.51 -15.05 20.82
CA PRO A 446 -5.55 -14.53 21.79
C PRO A 446 -4.40 -13.72 21.19
N ILE A 447 -3.93 -14.02 19.96
CA ILE A 447 -2.88 -13.22 19.32
C ILE A 447 -3.38 -11.83 18.90
N LEU A 448 -4.65 -11.73 18.49
CA LEU A 448 -5.29 -10.45 18.15
C LEU A 448 -5.44 -9.60 19.41
N TRP A 449 -5.95 -10.20 20.49
CA TRP A 449 -6.09 -9.51 21.77
C TRP A 449 -4.75 -9.05 22.34
N ALA A 450 -3.71 -9.89 22.25
CA ALA A 450 -2.36 -9.52 22.65
C ALA A 450 -1.83 -8.34 21.82
N ALA A 451 -1.99 -8.36 20.50
CA ALA A 451 -1.54 -7.26 19.64
C ALA A 451 -2.28 -5.95 19.91
N LEU A 452 -3.61 -6.00 20.11
CA LEU A 452 -4.39 -4.82 20.47
C LEU A 452 -4.00 -4.27 21.85
N HIS A 453 -3.70 -5.15 22.81
CA HIS A 453 -3.25 -4.74 24.14
C HIS A 453 -1.89 -4.04 24.08
N GLU A 454 -0.88 -4.66 23.46
CA GLU A 454 0.47 -4.11 23.34
C GLU A 454 0.49 -2.82 22.48
N ALA A 455 -0.41 -2.68 21.52
CA ALA A 455 -0.60 -1.44 20.76
C ALA A 455 -1.34 -0.32 21.54
N GLY A 456 -1.82 -0.60 22.76
CA GLY A 456 -2.59 0.35 23.57
C GLY A 456 -4.02 0.60 23.07
N ALA A 457 -4.54 -0.25 22.17
CA ALA A 457 -5.85 -0.11 21.54
C ALA A 457 -7.00 -0.61 22.43
N ILE A 458 -6.69 -1.44 23.43
CA ILE A 458 -7.65 -1.90 24.45
C ILE A 458 -7.08 -1.65 25.85
N SER A 459 -7.94 -1.21 26.76
CA SER A 459 -7.61 -1.05 28.19
C SER A 459 -8.03 -2.25 29.05
N GLU A 460 -8.73 -3.22 28.46
CA GLU A 460 -9.18 -4.43 29.15
C GLU A 460 -7.98 -5.31 29.53
N ASP A 461 -8.04 -5.95 30.71
CA ASP A 461 -7.00 -6.89 31.16
C ASP A 461 -6.93 -8.08 30.19
N PRO A 462 -5.80 -8.35 29.51
CA PRO A 462 -5.70 -9.48 28.57
C PRO A 462 -5.99 -10.84 29.23
N LEU A 463 -5.81 -10.97 30.55
CA LEU A 463 -6.10 -12.21 31.30
C LEU A 463 -7.61 -12.42 31.56
N SER A 464 -8.47 -11.50 31.13
CA SER A 464 -9.93 -11.67 31.15
C SER A 464 -10.44 -12.59 30.03
N LEU A 465 -9.58 -13.03 29.10
CA LEU A 465 -9.91 -13.95 27.99
C LEU A 465 -10.94 -15.02 28.41
N ARG A 466 -12.03 -15.11 27.65
CA ARG A 466 -13.12 -16.11 27.82
C ARG A 466 -13.91 -16.01 29.14
N ARG A 467 -13.72 -14.98 29.95
CA ARG A 467 -14.61 -14.70 31.08
C ARG A 467 -15.95 -14.14 30.57
N ILE A 468 -17.01 -14.38 31.34
CA ILE A 468 -18.39 -14.05 30.94
C ILE A 468 -18.65 -12.55 30.75
N ASP A 469 -17.84 -11.71 31.42
CA ASP A 469 -17.90 -10.25 31.42
C ASP A 469 -16.82 -9.59 30.55
N SER A 470 -16.04 -10.40 29.83
CA SER A 470 -14.96 -9.95 28.97
C SER A 470 -15.42 -9.70 27.53
N THR A 471 -14.83 -8.71 26.85
CA THR A 471 -14.98 -8.58 25.39
C THR A 471 -13.96 -9.42 24.61
N LEU A 472 -12.95 -9.97 25.31
CA LEU A 472 -11.92 -10.85 24.77
C LEU A 472 -12.46 -12.28 24.67
N GLU A 473 -13.34 -12.46 23.70
CA GLU A 473 -14.02 -13.72 23.42
C GLU A 473 -13.05 -14.83 22.96
N GLY A 474 -13.50 -16.08 23.06
CA GLY A 474 -12.70 -17.25 22.65
C GLY A 474 -12.42 -17.32 21.14
N HIS A 475 -13.24 -16.63 20.36
CA HIS A 475 -13.09 -16.33 18.92
C HIS A 475 -13.50 -14.86 18.71
N PRO A 476 -12.94 -14.13 17.72
CA PRO A 476 -13.29 -12.73 17.48
C PRO A 476 -14.78 -12.57 17.22
N THR A 477 -15.42 -11.60 17.90
CA THR A 477 -16.76 -11.12 17.58
C THR A 477 -16.81 -9.58 17.72
N PRO A 478 -17.74 -8.89 17.02
CA PRO A 478 -17.91 -7.44 17.17
C PRO A 478 -18.41 -6.96 18.53
N LEU A 479 -18.49 -7.83 19.56
CA LEU A 479 -18.57 -7.34 20.96
C LEU A 479 -17.36 -6.47 21.29
N ASN A 480 -16.19 -6.83 20.77
CA ASN A 480 -15.02 -5.97 20.79
C ASN A 480 -15.02 -5.09 19.52
N PRO A 481 -14.94 -3.75 19.64
CA PRO A 481 -15.13 -2.83 18.51
C PRO A 481 -14.03 -2.90 17.44
N TRP A 482 -12.90 -3.54 17.74
CA TRP A 482 -11.81 -3.79 16.78
C TRP A 482 -12.11 -4.93 15.81
N VAL A 483 -13.12 -5.74 16.07
CA VAL A 483 -13.53 -6.86 15.22
C VAL A 483 -14.69 -6.43 14.32
N ARG A 484 -14.49 -6.58 12.99
CA ARG A 484 -15.54 -6.25 11.99
C ARG A 484 -16.50 -7.41 11.74
N VAL A 485 -16.02 -8.65 11.79
CA VAL A 485 -16.79 -9.86 11.49
C VAL A 485 -16.36 -11.00 12.41
N ALA A 486 -17.28 -11.89 12.75
CA ALA A 486 -16.99 -13.08 13.54
C ALA A 486 -16.44 -14.21 12.66
N THR A 487 -15.35 -14.86 13.09
CA THR A 487 -14.56 -15.80 12.25
C THR A 487 -14.26 -17.14 12.94
N GLY A 488 -15.12 -17.56 13.89
CA GLY A 488 -14.95 -18.83 14.59
C GLY A 488 -15.13 -20.06 13.69
N SER A 489 -16.05 -19.98 12.72
CA SER A 489 -16.17 -21.00 11.66
C SER A 489 -15.15 -20.70 10.55
N LEU A 490 -14.31 -21.68 10.24
CA LEU A 490 -13.18 -21.51 9.31
C LEU A 490 -13.65 -21.30 7.88
N GLY A 491 -12.79 -20.68 7.06
CA GLY A 491 -13.01 -20.49 5.63
C GLY A 491 -13.89 -19.28 5.27
N GLN A 492 -14.47 -18.60 6.26
CA GLN A 492 -15.40 -17.49 6.02
C GLN A 492 -14.72 -16.11 5.94
N GLY A 493 -13.57 -15.94 6.59
CA GLY A 493 -12.94 -14.62 6.75
C GLY A 493 -12.47 -13.99 5.43
N LEU A 494 -12.03 -14.79 4.45
CA LEU A 494 -11.61 -14.27 3.15
C LEU A 494 -12.78 -13.68 2.34
N ALA A 495 -13.96 -14.30 2.39
CA ALA A 495 -15.16 -13.76 1.75
C ALA A 495 -15.55 -12.41 2.39
N ALA A 496 -15.52 -12.31 3.72
CA ALA A 496 -15.76 -11.05 4.41
C ALA A 496 -14.70 -9.98 4.11
N ALA A 497 -13.42 -10.36 4.02
CA ALA A 497 -12.33 -9.48 3.62
C ALA A 497 -12.55 -8.90 2.21
N ASN A 498 -13.02 -9.72 1.27
CA ASN A 498 -13.40 -9.27 -0.07
C ASN A 498 -14.54 -8.25 -0.03
N GLY A 499 -15.57 -8.46 0.81
CA GLY A 499 -16.65 -7.50 1.00
C GLY A 499 -16.19 -6.15 1.55
N LEU A 500 -15.27 -6.17 2.53
CA LEU A 500 -14.66 -4.96 3.09
C LEU A 500 -13.86 -4.20 2.01
N ALA A 501 -13.07 -4.91 1.21
CA ALA A 501 -12.28 -4.33 0.12
C ALA A 501 -13.16 -3.76 -1.01
N ALA A 502 -14.24 -4.46 -1.35
CA ALA A 502 -15.24 -4.00 -2.31
C ALA A 502 -15.93 -2.71 -1.83
N ALA A 503 -16.28 -2.62 -0.54
CA ALA A 503 -16.81 -1.39 0.04
C ALA A 503 -15.79 -0.24 -0.01
N ASN A 504 -14.52 -0.50 0.33
CA ASN A 504 -13.46 0.49 0.24
C ASN A 504 -13.33 1.06 -1.18
N ARG A 505 -13.43 0.21 -2.21
CA ARG A 505 -13.43 0.65 -3.61
C ARG A 505 -14.63 1.56 -3.93
N LEU A 506 -15.84 1.18 -3.50
CA LEU A 506 -17.05 2.00 -3.69
C LEU A 506 -16.91 3.37 -3.01
N ASP A 507 -16.29 3.40 -1.83
CA ASP A 507 -16.10 4.60 -1.02
C ASP A 507 -14.82 5.38 -1.37
N ARG A 508 -14.05 4.90 -2.37
CA ARG A 508 -12.76 5.47 -2.78
C ARG A 508 -11.75 5.59 -1.62
N ILE A 509 -11.75 4.59 -0.75
CA ILE A 509 -10.82 4.46 0.38
C ILE A 509 -9.66 3.55 -0.06
N ASP A 510 -8.44 4.08 -0.06
CA ASP A 510 -7.22 3.35 -0.42
C ASP A 510 -6.66 2.49 0.73
N ALA A 511 -7.54 2.00 1.59
CA ALA A 511 -7.20 1.13 2.71
C ALA A 511 -7.08 -0.32 2.24
N ARG A 512 -6.06 -1.00 2.74
CA ARG A 512 -5.78 -2.41 2.50
C ARG A 512 -6.57 -3.29 3.45
N VAL A 513 -6.87 -4.51 3.02
CA VAL A 513 -7.52 -5.53 3.85
C VAL A 513 -6.59 -6.74 3.93
N PHE A 514 -6.14 -7.05 5.13
CA PHE A 514 -5.28 -8.20 5.42
C PHE A 514 -6.14 -9.30 6.03
N CYS A 515 -6.07 -10.51 5.48
CA CYS A 515 -6.80 -11.66 5.97
C CYS A 515 -5.82 -12.79 6.35
N LEU A 516 -5.76 -13.19 7.63
CA LEU A 516 -4.90 -14.26 8.10
C LEU A 516 -5.66 -15.58 8.18
N LEU A 517 -5.24 -16.58 7.39
CA LEU A 517 -5.83 -17.91 7.28
C LEU A 517 -4.88 -18.98 7.81
N GLY A 518 -5.43 -20.12 8.21
CA GLY A 518 -4.67 -21.36 8.41
C GLY A 518 -4.52 -22.17 7.12
N ASP A 519 -3.50 -23.02 7.06
CA ASP A 519 -3.34 -24.04 6.03
C ASP A 519 -4.46 -25.09 6.02
N GLY A 520 -4.84 -25.62 7.18
CA GLY A 520 -5.96 -26.55 7.31
C GLY A 520 -7.29 -25.94 6.87
N GLU A 521 -7.49 -24.65 7.19
CA GLU A 521 -8.64 -23.85 6.77
C GLU A 521 -8.75 -23.73 5.24
N CYS A 522 -7.65 -23.73 4.50
CA CYS A 522 -7.67 -23.71 3.03
C CYS A 522 -8.21 -25.01 2.39
N SER A 523 -8.65 -25.98 3.21
CA SER A 523 -9.42 -27.13 2.74
C SER A 523 -10.90 -26.79 2.54
N GLU A 524 -11.39 -25.70 3.15
CA GLU A 524 -12.76 -25.23 2.95
C GLU A 524 -12.98 -24.73 1.52
N GLY A 525 -14.04 -25.19 0.87
CA GLY A 525 -14.39 -24.80 -0.50
C GLY A 525 -14.62 -23.29 -0.64
N SER A 526 -15.18 -22.67 0.39
CA SER A 526 -15.48 -21.23 0.45
C SER A 526 -14.24 -20.33 0.33
N VAL A 527 -13.06 -20.78 0.75
CA VAL A 527 -11.81 -20.04 0.55
C VAL A 527 -11.51 -19.87 -0.94
N TRP A 528 -11.81 -20.89 -1.74
CA TRP A 528 -11.54 -20.89 -3.17
C TRP A 528 -12.61 -20.13 -3.95
N GLU A 529 -13.87 -20.18 -3.52
CA GLU A 529 -14.92 -19.27 -4.00
C GLU A 529 -14.51 -17.80 -3.76
N ALA A 530 -14.01 -17.49 -2.56
CA ALA A 530 -13.53 -16.14 -2.23
C ALA A 530 -12.27 -15.74 -3.02
N ALA A 531 -11.34 -16.67 -3.24
CA ALA A 531 -10.19 -16.42 -4.09
C ALA A 531 -10.61 -16.08 -5.53
N GLN A 532 -11.55 -16.84 -6.11
CA GLN A 532 -12.11 -16.55 -7.43
C GLN A 532 -12.78 -15.17 -7.46
N PHE A 533 -13.62 -14.86 -6.45
CA PHE A 533 -14.32 -13.59 -6.39
C PHE A 533 -13.36 -12.40 -6.40
N ALA A 534 -12.29 -12.45 -5.61
CA ALA A 534 -11.33 -11.35 -5.51
C ALA A 534 -10.62 -11.04 -6.83
N SER A 535 -10.23 -12.07 -7.59
CA SER A 535 -9.54 -11.89 -8.87
C SER A 535 -10.49 -11.41 -9.96
N LEU A 536 -11.69 -11.99 -10.07
CA LEU A 536 -12.71 -11.56 -11.02
C LEU A 536 -13.16 -10.11 -10.77
N ASN A 537 -13.14 -9.67 -9.51
CA ASN A 537 -13.45 -8.30 -9.14
C ASN A 537 -12.21 -7.38 -9.07
N GLY A 538 -11.00 -7.85 -9.39
CA GLY A 538 -9.80 -7.02 -9.38
C GLY A 538 -9.50 -6.34 -8.03
N LEU A 539 -9.72 -7.04 -6.91
CA LEU A 539 -9.55 -6.50 -5.55
C LEU A 539 -8.05 -6.40 -5.17
N ALA A 540 -7.35 -5.43 -5.74
CA ALA A 540 -5.90 -5.27 -5.59
C ALA A 540 -5.42 -4.90 -4.17
N ASN A 541 -6.33 -4.45 -3.30
CA ASN A 541 -6.03 -4.05 -1.93
C ASN A 541 -6.24 -5.19 -0.90
N VAL A 542 -6.51 -6.42 -1.35
CA VAL A 542 -6.63 -7.61 -0.48
C VAL A 542 -5.31 -8.37 -0.42
N THR A 543 -4.81 -8.62 0.78
CA THR A 543 -3.68 -9.52 1.05
C THR A 543 -4.13 -10.67 1.93
N ALA A 544 -4.19 -11.88 1.35
CA ALA A 544 -4.36 -13.11 2.11
C ALA A 544 -3.00 -13.57 2.65
N ILE A 545 -2.93 -13.92 3.93
CA ILE A 545 -1.73 -14.45 4.57
C ILE A 545 -2.06 -15.86 5.02
N VAL A 546 -1.39 -16.86 4.45
CA VAL A 546 -1.64 -18.27 4.79
C VAL A 546 -0.54 -18.72 5.75
N ASP A 547 -0.92 -19.02 6.98
CA ASP A 547 -0.08 -19.59 8.03
C ASP A 547 0.09 -21.10 7.80
N ILE A 548 1.14 -21.48 7.06
CA ILE A 548 1.44 -22.85 6.66
C ILE A 548 2.36 -23.48 7.71
N ASN A 549 1.74 -23.90 8.82
CA ASN A 549 2.40 -24.46 10.00
C ASN A 549 2.43 -26.01 10.01
N GLY A 550 1.83 -26.64 9.00
CA GLY A 550 1.86 -28.06 8.74
C GLY A 550 0.89 -28.92 9.55
N LEU A 551 0.12 -28.33 10.47
CA LEU A 551 -0.74 -29.08 11.40
C LEU A 551 -2.16 -28.50 11.46
N GLY A 552 -3.15 -29.38 11.30
CA GLY A 552 -4.56 -29.10 11.56
C GLY A 552 -4.91 -29.20 13.05
N GLN A 553 -6.16 -29.60 13.34
CA GLN A 553 -6.63 -29.80 14.71
C GLN A 553 -6.24 -31.16 15.28
N SER A 554 -6.42 -32.23 14.51
CA SER A 554 -6.28 -33.62 14.96
C SER A 554 -5.10 -34.37 14.34
N GLU A 555 -4.51 -33.81 13.29
CA GLU A 555 -3.44 -34.42 12.50
C GLU A 555 -2.75 -33.34 11.65
N ALA A 556 -1.79 -33.76 10.82
CA ALA A 556 -1.14 -32.89 9.86
C ALA A 556 -2.14 -32.30 8.83
N ALA A 557 -1.91 -31.05 8.43
CA ALA A 557 -2.65 -30.47 7.31
C ALA A 557 -2.31 -31.22 6.00
N PRO A 558 -3.22 -31.31 5.01
CA PRO A 558 -3.04 -32.18 3.83
C PRO A 558 -1.74 -31.96 3.03
N TYR A 559 -1.19 -30.75 3.06
CA TYR A 559 0.04 -30.39 2.33
C TYR A 559 1.23 -30.10 3.24
N HIS A 560 1.12 -30.36 4.54
CA HIS A 560 2.17 -30.07 5.52
C HIS A 560 2.75 -28.65 5.31
N HIS A 561 4.07 -28.54 5.11
CA HIS A 561 4.77 -27.27 4.86
C HIS A 561 5.03 -26.98 3.37
N ASP A 562 4.33 -27.64 2.44
CA ASP A 562 4.52 -27.45 1.00
C ASP A 562 3.84 -26.15 0.51
N THR A 563 4.56 -25.05 0.68
CA THR A 563 4.18 -23.71 0.23
C THR A 563 3.92 -23.64 -1.29
N ALA A 564 4.60 -24.46 -2.08
CA ALA A 564 4.48 -24.43 -3.53
C ALA A 564 3.11 -24.96 -4.02
N VAL A 565 2.48 -25.88 -3.29
CA VAL A 565 1.10 -26.31 -3.58
C VAL A 565 0.12 -25.16 -3.43
N PHE A 566 0.20 -24.42 -2.31
CA PHE A 566 -0.65 -23.25 -2.09
C PHE A 566 -0.38 -22.16 -3.14
N ALA A 567 0.89 -21.95 -3.51
CA ALA A 567 1.26 -21.01 -4.57
C ALA A 567 0.59 -21.35 -5.89
N ARG A 568 0.70 -22.60 -6.35
CA ARG A 568 0.03 -23.03 -7.59
C ARG A 568 -1.48 -22.85 -7.55
N ARG A 569 -2.11 -23.13 -6.40
CA ARG A 569 -3.56 -22.97 -6.25
C ARG A 569 -3.99 -21.51 -6.31
N PHE A 570 -3.45 -20.65 -5.45
CA PHE A 570 -3.78 -19.22 -5.48
C PHE A 570 -3.47 -18.59 -6.84
N ALA A 571 -2.32 -18.92 -7.44
CA ALA A 571 -1.98 -18.46 -8.79
C ALA A 571 -2.99 -18.92 -9.84
N SER A 572 -3.50 -20.16 -9.77
CA SER A 572 -4.55 -20.63 -10.70
C SER A 572 -5.89 -19.90 -10.54
N PHE A 573 -6.13 -19.27 -9.39
CA PHE A 573 -7.26 -18.39 -9.13
C PHE A 573 -6.96 -16.92 -9.46
N GLY A 574 -5.81 -16.60 -10.07
CA GLY A 574 -5.45 -15.25 -10.51
C GLY A 574 -4.80 -14.37 -9.44
N TRP A 575 -4.28 -14.96 -8.37
CA TRP A 575 -3.60 -14.23 -7.30
C TRP A 575 -2.09 -14.17 -7.55
N ARG A 576 -1.47 -13.05 -7.17
CA ARG A 576 -0.01 -12.99 -7.00
C ARG A 576 0.37 -13.78 -5.77
N THR A 577 1.43 -14.58 -5.83
CA THR A 577 1.88 -15.40 -4.70
C THR A 577 3.29 -15.04 -4.29
N ILE A 578 3.52 -14.89 -2.99
CA ILE A 578 4.84 -14.62 -2.40
C ILE A 578 5.10 -15.67 -1.33
N GLU A 579 6.08 -16.53 -1.54
CA GLU A 579 6.49 -17.53 -0.55
C GLU A 579 7.57 -16.95 0.37
N ILE A 580 7.41 -17.12 1.68
CA ILE A 580 8.36 -16.63 2.69
C ILE A 580 8.59 -17.65 3.82
N ASP A 581 9.72 -17.51 4.51
CA ASP A 581 9.84 -17.98 5.89
C ASP A 581 9.03 -17.03 6.79
N GLY A 582 7.96 -17.56 7.39
CA GLY A 582 7.06 -16.81 8.27
C GLY A 582 7.64 -16.46 9.63
N HIS A 583 8.89 -16.83 9.91
CA HIS A 583 9.66 -16.45 11.09
C HIS A 583 10.88 -15.58 10.77
N ASP A 584 11.16 -15.30 9.49
CA ASP A 584 12.13 -14.28 9.11
C ASP A 584 11.44 -12.92 8.97
N MET A 585 11.54 -12.12 10.04
CA MET A 585 11.00 -10.76 10.10
C MET A 585 11.42 -9.88 8.91
N THR A 586 12.62 -10.07 8.37
CA THR A 586 13.09 -9.30 7.20
C THR A 586 12.32 -9.69 5.94
N ALA A 587 12.10 -10.99 5.74
CA ALA A 587 11.32 -11.53 4.62
C ALA A 587 9.84 -11.11 4.72
N ILE A 588 9.27 -11.14 5.93
CA ILE A 588 7.89 -10.69 6.20
C ILE A 588 7.72 -9.21 5.80
N LEU A 589 8.59 -8.32 6.29
CA LEU A 589 8.54 -6.89 5.96
C LEU A 589 8.76 -6.61 4.47
N ALA A 590 9.67 -7.33 3.82
CA ALA A 590 9.89 -7.22 2.38
C ALA A 590 8.65 -7.65 1.57
N ALA A 591 8.00 -8.73 1.98
CA ALA A 591 6.83 -9.24 1.30
C ALA A 591 5.63 -8.30 1.46
N PHE A 592 5.37 -7.79 2.67
CA PHE A 592 4.26 -6.86 2.89
C PHE A 592 4.37 -5.57 2.06
N ARG A 593 5.59 -5.02 1.95
CA ARG A 593 5.87 -3.83 1.11
C ARG A 593 5.50 -4.05 -0.36
N THR A 594 5.66 -5.26 -0.88
CA THR A 594 5.39 -5.56 -2.30
C THR A 594 4.02 -6.21 -2.53
N ALA A 595 3.28 -6.53 -1.47
CA ALA A 595 2.00 -7.24 -1.57
C ALA A 595 0.83 -6.42 -2.13
N HIS A 596 1.06 -5.17 -2.53
CA HIS A 596 0.04 -4.28 -3.11
C HIS A 596 0.18 -4.08 -4.63
N ASP A 597 1.25 -4.59 -5.26
CA ASP A 597 1.41 -4.43 -6.71
C ASP A 597 0.69 -5.54 -7.48
N GLY A 598 -0.24 -5.15 -8.37
CA GLY A 598 -0.69 -6.01 -9.47
C GLY A 598 -1.86 -6.95 -9.21
N GLY A 599 -2.68 -6.72 -8.17
CA GLY A 599 -3.90 -7.52 -7.91
C GLY A 599 -3.95 -8.11 -6.49
N PRO A 600 -4.93 -8.99 -6.18
CA PRO A 600 -4.99 -9.64 -4.89
C PRO A 600 -3.74 -10.53 -4.68
N THR A 601 -3.15 -10.45 -3.49
CA THR A 601 -1.87 -11.12 -3.18
C THR A 601 -2.03 -12.14 -2.05
N ALA A 602 -1.47 -13.34 -2.25
CA ALA A 602 -1.35 -14.39 -1.26
C ALA A 602 0.09 -14.49 -0.76
N LEU A 603 0.30 -14.15 0.52
CA LEU A 603 1.54 -14.36 1.24
C LEU A 603 1.53 -15.76 1.87
N LEU A 604 2.40 -16.64 1.40
CA LEU A 604 2.44 -18.04 1.78
C LEU A 604 3.59 -18.22 2.78
N ALA A 605 3.24 -18.12 4.06
CA ALA A 605 4.21 -18.10 5.13
C ALA A 605 4.43 -19.51 5.67
N ARG A 606 5.61 -20.07 5.43
CA ARG A 606 6.03 -21.32 6.08
C ARG A 606 6.35 -21.01 7.55
N THR A 607 5.59 -21.57 8.47
CA THR A 607 5.74 -21.34 9.92
C THR A 607 5.82 -22.66 10.66
N ILE A 608 5.94 -22.61 11.99
CA ILE A 608 5.97 -23.78 12.88
C ILE A 608 4.90 -23.57 13.95
N LYS A 609 3.98 -24.54 14.10
CA LYS A 609 2.98 -24.50 15.16
C LYS A 609 3.66 -24.57 16.52
N GLY A 610 3.29 -23.70 17.46
CA GLY A 610 3.97 -23.63 18.76
C GLY A 610 5.36 -22.97 18.74
N LYS A 611 5.71 -22.20 17.70
CA LYS A 611 7.01 -21.52 17.56
C LYS A 611 7.46 -20.80 18.84
N GLY A 612 8.70 -21.05 19.25
CA GLY A 612 9.41 -20.40 20.34
C GLY A 612 9.52 -21.24 21.62
N VAL A 613 8.85 -22.39 21.69
CA VAL A 613 8.85 -23.26 22.87
C VAL A 613 9.13 -24.70 22.44
N SER A 614 10.26 -25.25 22.88
CA SER A 614 10.88 -26.47 22.36
C SER A 614 9.97 -27.71 22.39
N PHE A 615 9.14 -27.87 23.43
CA PHE A 615 8.23 -29.01 23.57
C PHE A 615 6.88 -28.82 22.84
N LEU A 616 6.65 -27.64 22.23
CA LEU A 616 5.45 -27.32 21.45
C LEU A 616 5.75 -27.20 19.95
N GLU A 617 6.97 -26.82 19.56
CA GLU A 617 7.34 -26.59 18.17
C GLU A 617 7.09 -27.82 17.30
N GLY A 618 6.14 -27.72 16.37
CA GLY A 618 5.75 -28.78 15.45
C GLY A 618 5.17 -30.03 16.12
N ALA A 619 4.84 -29.96 17.41
CA ALA A 619 4.33 -31.10 18.16
C ALA A 619 2.83 -31.32 17.89
N ASP A 620 2.48 -32.53 17.47
CA ASP A 620 1.09 -32.93 17.27
C ASP A 620 0.33 -33.03 18.62
N GLY A 621 -0.99 -32.95 18.57
CA GLY A 621 -1.86 -33.10 19.73
C GLY A 621 -1.90 -31.89 20.67
N TRP A 622 -1.29 -30.75 20.31
CA TRP A 622 -1.29 -29.51 21.09
C TRP A 622 -2.25 -28.43 20.58
N HIS A 623 -3.03 -28.70 19.52
CA HIS A 623 -4.06 -27.76 19.08
C HIS A 623 -5.18 -27.66 20.14
N GLY A 624 -5.58 -26.43 20.47
CA GLY A 624 -6.66 -26.16 21.43
C GLY A 624 -6.36 -26.52 22.89
N LYS A 625 -5.08 -26.76 23.24
CA LYS A 625 -4.66 -27.10 24.59
C LYS A 625 -3.89 -25.95 25.24
N PRO A 626 -4.36 -25.39 26.37
CA PRO A 626 -3.58 -24.47 27.17
C PRO A 626 -2.43 -25.21 27.88
N LEU A 627 -1.44 -24.46 28.36
CA LEU A 627 -0.38 -25.00 29.21
C LEU A 627 -0.84 -25.02 30.67
N ASP A 628 -0.39 -26.00 31.45
CA ASP A 628 -0.48 -25.92 32.90
C ASP A 628 0.50 -24.87 33.47
N ARG A 629 0.40 -24.54 34.76
CA ARG A 629 1.25 -23.49 35.37
C ARG A 629 2.75 -23.83 35.33
N LYS A 630 3.13 -25.10 35.38
CA LYS A 630 4.53 -25.55 35.32
C LYS A 630 5.07 -25.43 33.89
N GLN A 631 4.30 -25.92 32.92
CA GLN A 631 4.60 -25.81 31.50
C GLN A 631 4.65 -24.35 31.05
N MET A 632 3.75 -23.50 31.55
CA MET A 632 3.78 -22.06 31.31
C MET A 632 5.09 -21.45 31.83
N SER A 633 5.50 -21.75 33.06
CA SER A 633 6.77 -21.24 33.60
C SER A 633 7.94 -21.63 32.72
N GLN A 634 8.04 -22.93 32.36
CA GLN A 634 9.08 -23.42 31.46
C GLN A 634 9.07 -22.70 30.10
N ALA A 635 7.89 -22.55 29.50
CA ALA A 635 7.74 -21.89 28.21
C ALA A 635 8.13 -20.40 28.26
N LEU A 636 7.79 -19.70 29.34
CA LEU A 636 8.17 -18.30 29.55
C LEU A 636 9.69 -18.16 29.78
N ASP A 637 10.32 -19.10 30.48
CA ASP A 637 11.77 -19.14 30.65
C ASP A 637 12.49 -19.34 29.30
N GLU A 638 11.99 -20.25 28.45
CA GLU A 638 12.53 -20.49 27.10
C GLU A 638 12.40 -19.27 26.17
N LEU A 639 11.29 -18.52 26.26
CA LEU A 639 11.08 -17.30 25.48
C LEU A 639 11.96 -16.12 25.98
N GLY A 640 12.45 -16.19 27.21
CA GLY A 640 13.21 -15.13 27.88
C GLY A 640 12.35 -13.92 28.25
N ASP A 641 12.90 -13.03 29.07
CA ASP A 641 12.26 -11.77 29.43
C ASP A 641 12.49 -10.69 28.38
N GLU A 642 11.53 -9.77 28.27
CA GLU A 642 11.62 -8.60 27.41
C GLU A 642 11.69 -7.34 28.26
N THR A 643 12.87 -6.72 28.29
CA THR A 643 13.14 -5.50 29.05
C THR A 643 12.90 -4.23 28.24
N GLN A 644 12.73 -4.35 26.93
CA GLN A 644 12.43 -3.26 26.03
C GLN A 644 10.94 -2.91 26.11
N ALA A 645 10.60 -1.63 25.97
CA ALA A 645 9.20 -1.20 25.84
C ALA A 645 8.61 -1.70 24.50
N PRO A 646 7.28 -1.93 24.43
CA PRO A 646 6.61 -2.24 23.17
C PRO A 646 6.77 -1.07 22.17
N PRO A 647 6.80 -1.35 20.85
CA PRO A 647 6.83 -0.31 19.83
C PRO A 647 5.57 0.55 19.92
N VAL A 648 5.73 1.88 19.85
CA VAL A 648 4.59 2.80 19.80
C VAL A 648 3.95 2.72 18.41
N VAL A 649 2.66 2.44 18.37
CA VAL A 649 1.87 2.45 17.13
C VAL A 649 1.29 3.86 16.93
N GLU A 650 1.91 4.62 16.04
CA GLU A 650 1.41 5.96 15.68
C GLU A 650 0.12 5.87 14.84
N PRO A 651 -0.89 6.70 15.12
CA PRO A 651 -2.10 6.79 14.31
C PRO A 651 -1.82 7.10 12.84
N ARG A 652 -2.22 6.19 11.94
CA ARG A 652 -2.06 6.33 10.49
C ARG A 652 -3.40 6.12 9.78
N ARG A 653 -3.86 7.15 9.06
CA ARG A 653 -5.09 7.12 8.25
C ARG A 653 -4.79 7.41 6.79
N VAL A 654 -5.63 6.87 5.88
CA VAL A 654 -5.48 7.05 4.43
C VAL A 654 -6.46 8.09 3.90
N GLY A 655 -5.94 9.19 3.36
CA GLY A 655 -6.77 10.26 2.78
C GLY A 655 -7.83 10.84 3.73
N GLN A 656 -8.76 11.61 3.17
CA GLN A 656 -9.91 12.16 3.90
C GLN A 656 -11.19 11.44 3.49
N MET A 657 -11.99 11.03 4.47
CA MET A 657 -13.33 10.50 4.19
C MET A 657 -14.35 11.62 4.15
N ALA A 658 -15.09 11.71 3.05
CA ALA A 658 -16.33 12.48 3.04
C ALA A 658 -17.33 11.78 3.98
N ARG A 659 -17.97 12.57 4.87
CA ARG A 659 -19.11 12.05 5.63
C ARG A 659 -20.22 11.67 4.64
N PRO A 660 -20.83 10.48 4.75
CA PRO A 660 -22.00 10.14 3.95
C PRO A 660 -23.07 11.23 4.18
N GLN A 661 -23.49 11.91 3.12
CA GLN A 661 -24.69 12.74 3.20
C GLN A 661 -25.89 11.80 3.31
N ARG A 662 -26.54 11.79 4.48
CA ARG A 662 -27.88 11.21 4.60
C ARG A 662 -28.82 12.04 3.72
N VAL A 663 -29.14 11.52 2.55
CA VAL A 663 -30.26 12.04 1.77
C VAL A 663 -31.52 11.56 2.48
N ALA A 664 -32.45 12.48 2.76
CA ALA A 664 -33.76 12.08 3.27
C ALA A 664 -34.42 11.18 2.22
N ALA A 665 -34.62 9.90 2.55
CA ALA A 665 -35.22 8.94 1.63
C ALA A 665 -36.64 9.39 1.24
N THR A 666 -36.83 9.81 0.00
CA THR A 666 -38.15 10.05 -0.58
C THR A 666 -38.64 8.74 -1.16
N HIS A 667 -39.39 7.95 -0.39
CA HIS A 667 -39.85 6.65 -0.86
C HIS A 667 -40.90 6.82 -1.97
N SER A 668 -40.53 6.44 -3.20
CA SER A 668 -41.50 6.36 -4.30
C SER A 668 -42.47 5.21 -4.05
N PRO A 669 -43.79 5.45 -3.98
CA PRO A 669 -44.74 4.38 -3.70
C PRO A 669 -44.79 3.34 -4.84
N PRO A 670 -45.27 2.12 -4.56
CA PRO A 670 -45.60 1.14 -5.58
C PRO A 670 -46.55 1.71 -6.64
N ALA A 671 -46.49 1.17 -7.86
CA ALA A 671 -47.27 1.65 -8.99
C ALA A 671 -47.92 0.50 -9.77
N TYR A 672 -48.53 -0.43 -9.04
CA TYR A 672 -49.23 -1.58 -9.61
C TYR A 672 -50.74 -1.30 -9.76
N ARG A 673 -51.41 -2.01 -10.67
CA ARG A 673 -52.88 -1.98 -10.76
C ARG A 673 -53.46 -3.23 -10.09
N LEU A 674 -54.54 -3.04 -9.32
CA LEU A 674 -55.28 -4.16 -8.72
C LEU A 674 -55.66 -5.18 -9.79
N GLY A 675 -55.40 -6.46 -9.51
CA GLY A 675 -55.67 -7.58 -10.42
C GLY A 675 -54.59 -7.86 -11.46
N ASP A 676 -53.62 -6.95 -11.70
CA ASP A 676 -52.47 -7.26 -12.56
C ASP A 676 -51.70 -8.45 -11.99
N LYS A 677 -51.20 -9.34 -12.85
CA LYS A 677 -50.45 -10.53 -12.42
C LYS A 677 -48.95 -10.28 -12.49
N VAL A 678 -48.30 -10.24 -11.34
CA VAL A 678 -46.86 -9.96 -11.20
C VAL A 678 -46.27 -10.95 -10.20
N ALA A 679 -45.07 -11.47 -10.45
CA ALA A 679 -44.42 -12.37 -9.49
C ALA A 679 -43.72 -11.55 -8.40
N THR A 680 -43.74 -12.01 -7.14
CA THR A 680 -43.13 -11.27 -6.04
C THR A 680 -41.60 -11.14 -6.17
N ARG A 681 -40.95 -12.08 -6.87
CA ARG A 681 -39.54 -11.98 -7.26
C ARG A 681 -39.26 -10.84 -8.26
N GLU A 682 -40.17 -10.59 -9.20
CA GLU A 682 -40.04 -9.47 -10.15
C GLU A 682 -40.20 -8.13 -9.40
N ALA A 683 -41.18 -8.07 -8.48
CA ALA A 683 -41.43 -6.90 -7.65
C ALA A 683 -40.28 -6.59 -6.66
N PHE A 684 -39.61 -7.62 -6.13
CA PHE A 684 -38.36 -7.45 -5.37
C PHE A 684 -37.30 -6.72 -6.20
N GLY A 685 -37.11 -7.14 -7.47
CA GLY A 685 -36.23 -6.47 -8.43
C GLY A 685 -36.58 -5.00 -8.67
N HIS A 686 -37.86 -4.72 -8.93
CA HIS A 686 -38.35 -3.35 -9.10
C HIS A 686 -38.08 -2.47 -7.86
N ALA A 687 -38.26 -3.04 -6.67
CA ALA A 687 -37.99 -2.36 -5.41
C ALA A 687 -36.51 -1.98 -5.28
N LEU A 688 -35.60 -2.93 -5.56
CA LEU A 688 -34.17 -2.67 -5.51
C LEU A 688 -33.75 -1.57 -6.49
N GLU A 689 -34.27 -1.59 -7.72
CA GLU A 689 -33.95 -0.57 -8.73
C GLU A 689 -34.36 0.84 -8.28
N LYS A 690 -35.57 0.98 -7.70
CA LYS A 690 -36.07 2.24 -7.14
C LYS A 690 -35.23 2.69 -5.95
N LEU A 691 -35.02 1.80 -4.97
CA LEU A 691 -34.27 2.10 -3.75
C LEU A 691 -32.83 2.52 -4.06
N ALA A 692 -32.17 1.91 -5.05
CA ALA A 692 -30.81 2.30 -5.40
C ALA A 692 -30.69 3.73 -5.92
N GLY A 693 -31.76 4.32 -6.48
CA GLY A 693 -31.79 5.73 -6.85
C GLY A 693 -31.85 6.68 -5.64
N GLU A 694 -32.33 6.19 -4.50
CA GLU A 694 -32.56 6.95 -3.27
C GLU A 694 -31.49 6.68 -2.20
N GLU A 695 -30.88 5.49 -2.21
CA GLU A 695 -29.93 5.01 -1.19
C GLU A 695 -28.59 4.60 -1.83
N PRO A 696 -27.56 5.47 -1.79
CA PRO A 696 -26.23 5.17 -2.32
C PRO A 696 -25.51 4.00 -1.63
N ALA A 697 -25.86 3.67 -0.38
CA ALA A 697 -25.27 2.56 0.35
C ALA A 697 -25.82 1.19 -0.09
N LEU A 698 -26.94 1.15 -0.83
CA LEU A 698 -27.55 -0.08 -1.32
C LEU A 698 -26.66 -0.73 -2.39
N VAL A 699 -26.35 -2.00 -2.19
CA VAL A 699 -25.62 -2.86 -3.13
C VAL A 699 -26.36 -4.18 -3.30
N ALA A 700 -26.28 -4.79 -4.48
CA ALA A 700 -26.92 -6.07 -4.75
C ALA A 700 -25.89 -7.15 -5.10
N LEU A 701 -26.16 -8.38 -4.69
CA LEU A 701 -25.37 -9.55 -5.02
C LEU A 701 -26.30 -10.65 -5.52
N ASP A 702 -25.84 -11.43 -6.49
CA ASP A 702 -26.61 -12.57 -7.00
C ASP A 702 -25.68 -13.75 -7.31
N GLY A 703 -26.20 -14.96 -7.22
CA GLY A 703 -25.48 -16.21 -7.46
C GLY A 703 -25.79 -16.82 -8.83
N ASP A 704 -25.46 -16.13 -9.92
CA ASP A 704 -25.73 -16.51 -11.32
C ASP A 704 -27.22 -16.78 -11.68
N VAL A 705 -28.16 -16.26 -10.89
CA VAL A 705 -29.60 -16.45 -11.10
C VAL A 705 -30.37 -15.13 -11.18
N LYS A 706 -29.67 -14.04 -11.51
CA LYS A 706 -30.21 -12.66 -11.60
C LYS A 706 -31.41 -12.48 -12.52
N ASN A 707 -31.46 -13.27 -13.61
CA ASN A 707 -32.57 -13.33 -14.55
C ASN A 707 -33.82 -14.01 -13.95
N SER A 708 -33.65 -14.73 -12.84
CA SER A 708 -34.65 -15.56 -12.20
C SER A 708 -35.10 -14.99 -10.85
N THR A 709 -34.21 -14.33 -10.11
CA THR A 709 -34.47 -13.63 -8.84
C THR A 709 -35.06 -12.23 -9.05
N GLY A 710 -34.91 -11.66 -10.25
CA GLY A 710 -35.35 -10.30 -10.58
C GLY A 710 -34.28 -9.23 -10.35
N THR A 711 -33.03 -9.57 -10.04
CA THR A 711 -31.95 -8.60 -9.79
C THR A 711 -31.25 -8.09 -11.05
N GLU A 712 -31.49 -8.70 -12.22
CA GLU A 712 -30.88 -8.31 -13.50
C GLU A 712 -31.09 -6.82 -13.88
N PRO A 713 -32.28 -6.20 -13.70
CA PRO A 713 -32.46 -4.77 -13.94
C PRO A 713 -31.57 -3.88 -13.06
N PHE A 714 -31.36 -4.25 -11.79
CA PHE A 714 -30.43 -3.55 -10.92
C PHE A 714 -29.00 -3.65 -11.46
N ALA A 715 -28.57 -4.85 -11.86
CA ALA A 715 -27.25 -5.08 -12.43
C ALA A 715 -27.01 -4.25 -13.69
N ALA A 716 -28.02 -4.13 -14.55
CA ALA A 716 -27.94 -3.35 -15.78
C ALA A 716 -27.85 -1.84 -15.51
N ARG A 717 -28.54 -1.34 -14.48
CA ARG A 717 -28.63 0.10 -14.18
C ARG A 717 -27.52 0.62 -13.27
N TYR A 718 -27.06 -0.20 -12.33
CA TYR A 718 -26.02 0.15 -11.34
C TYR A 718 -24.92 -0.91 -11.31
N PRO A 719 -24.23 -1.16 -12.44
CA PRO A 719 -23.24 -2.23 -12.57
C PRO A 719 -22.08 -2.09 -11.58
N GLU A 720 -21.77 -0.88 -11.12
CA GLU A 720 -20.75 -0.61 -10.11
C GLU A 720 -21.15 -1.04 -8.69
N ARG A 721 -22.46 -1.15 -8.40
CA ARG A 721 -23.03 -1.55 -7.10
C ARG A 721 -23.62 -2.95 -7.12
N PHE A 722 -23.48 -3.67 -8.22
CA PHE A 722 -23.88 -5.06 -8.36
C PHE A 722 -22.65 -5.98 -8.35
N PHE A 723 -22.69 -7.03 -7.55
CA PHE A 723 -21.63 -8.04 -7.50
C PHE A 723 -22.17 -9.40 -7.92
N GLU A 724 -21.81 -9.81 -9.13
CA GLU A 724 -22.01 -11.19 -9.56
C GLU A 724 -21.10 -12.10 -8.74
N SER A 725 -21.72 -12.99 -7.97
CA SER A 725 -21.02 -13.95 -7.13
C SER A 725 -20.83 -15.30 -7.82
N PHE A 726 -21.45 -15.51 -8.99
CA PHE A 726 -21.52 -16.79 -9.69
C PHE A 726 -22.15 -17.88 -8.81
N ILE A 727 -22.01 -19.16 -9.17
CA ILE A 727 -22.57 -20.29 -8.41
C ILE A 727 -21.70 -20.56 -7.16
N ALA A 728 -21.80 -19.66 -6.18
CA ALA A 728 -20.97 -19.63 -4.97
C ALA A 728 -21.71 -18.92 -3.81
N GLU A 729 -22.82 -19.49 -3.34
CA GLU A 729 -23.69 -18.85 -2.35
C GLU A 729 -23.00 -18.61 -1.00
N GLN A 730 -22.04 -19.46 -0.62
CA GLN A 730 -21.25 -19.29 0.60
C GLN A 730 -20.44 -17.99 0.54
N ASN A 731 -19.65 -17.82 -0.51
CA ASN A 731 -18.94 -16.57 -0.73
C ASN A 731 -19.89 -15.37 -0.91
N MET A 732 -21.01 -15.52 -1.62
CA MET A 732 -22.00 -14.43 -1.80
C MET A 732 -22.45 -13.86 -0.44
N VAL A 733 -22.85 -14.72 0.50
CA VAL A 733 -23.27 -14.28 1.84
C VAL A 733 -22.08 -13.72 2.65
N GLY A 734 -20.89 -14.31 2.53
CA GLY A 734 -19.68 -13.80 3.19
C GLY A 734 -19.25 -12.41 2.72
N VAL A 735 -19.28 -12.17 1.40
CA VAL A 735 -19.01 -10.85 0.80
C VAL A 735 -20.09 -9.85 1.21
N ALA A 736 -21.36 -10.24 1.19
CA ALA A 736 -22.45 -9.41 1.68
C ALA A 736 -22.21 -8.99 3.15
N LEU A 737 -21.80 -9.91 4.02
CA LEU A 737 -21.45 -9.59 5.40
C LEU A 737 -20.29 -8.59 5.50
N GLY A 738 -19.24 -8.74 4.69
CA GLY A 738 -18.13 -7.77 4.65
C GLY A 738 -18.55 -6.38 4.20
N LEU A 739 -19.44 -6.29 3.20
CA LEU A 739 -20.06 -5.04 2.76
C LEU A 739 -20.90 -4.41 3.88
N ALA A 740 -21.70 -5.20 4.59
CA ALA A 740 -22.49 -4.75 5.73
C ALA A 740 -21.62 -4.20 6.87
N ALA A 741 -20.53 -4.90 7.22
CA ALA A 741 -19.57 -4.47 8.24
C ALA A 741 -18.83 -3.17 7.86
N ALA A 742 -18.83 -2.83 6.57
CA ALA A 742 -18.31 -1.57 6.05
C ALA A 742 -19.35 -0.43 5.96
N GLY A 743 -20.60 -0.68 6.37
CA GLY A 743 -21.68 0.30 6.36
C GLY A 743 -22.50 0.35 5.06
N LYS A 744 -22.37 -0.65 4.18
CA LYS A 744 -23.27 -0.82 3.03
C LYS A 744 -24.57 -1.51 3.46
N ILE A 745 -25.58 -1.45 2.59
CA ILE A 745 -26.85 -2.16 2.72
C ILE A 745 -26.89 -3.23 1.62
N PRO A 746 -26.35 -4.44 1.88
CA PRO A 746 -26.31 -5.51 0.88
C PRO A 746 -27.64 -6.26 0.79
N CYS A 747 -28.10 -6.46 -0.43
CA CYS A 747 -29.20 -7.34 -0.81
C CYS A 747 -28.66 -8.51 -1.64
N ALA A 748 -28.46 -9.68 -1.03
CA ALA A 748 -28.00 -10.87 -1.73
C ALA A 748 -29.19 -11.77 -2.12
N ALA A 749 -29.23 -12.24 -3.35
CA ALA A 749 -30.34 -13.02 -3.89
C ALA A 749 -29.89 -14.32 -4.56
N THR A 750 -30.65 -15.39 -4.31
CA THR A 750 -30.56 -16.66 -5.04
C THR A 750 -31.89 -17.41 -4.88
N PHE A 751 -31.96 -18.70 -5.21
CA PHE A 751 -33.13 -19.51 -4.90
C PHE A 751 -33.12 -19.84 -3.40
N ALA A 752 -34.29 -19.86 -2.77
CA ALA A 752 -34.45 -20.15 -1.35
C ALA A 752 -33.78 -21.48 -0.95
N CYS A 753 -33.86 -22.50 -1.81
CA CYS A 753 -33.19 -23.79 -1.58
C CYS A 753 -31.66 -23.67 -1.56
N PHE A 754 -31.04 -22.78 -2.35
CA PHE A 754 -29.58 -22.65 -2.42
C PHE A 754 -29.00 -21.83 -1.27
N LEU A 755 -29.81 -21.03 -0.56
CA LEU A 755 -29.38 -20.42 0.70
C LEU A 755 -29.03 -21.46 1.77
N THR A 756 -29.51 -22.70 1.67
CA THR A 756 -29.06 -23.82 2.52
C THR A 756 -27.57 -24.13 2.33
N ARG A 757 -27.00 -23.91 1.13
CA ARG A 757 -25.56 -24.04 0.86
C ARG A 757 -24.74 -23.07 1.68
N ALA A 758 -25.30 -21.89 1.97
CA ALA A 758 -24.69 -20.81 2.72
C ALA A 758 -25.13 -20.74 4.20
N TYR A 759 -25.79 -21.77 4.73
CA TYR A 759 -26.42 -21.65 6.05
C TYR A 759 -25.41 -21.33 7.17
N ASP A 760 -24.20 -21.89 7.15
CA ASP A 760 -23.21 -21.56 8.16
C ASP A 760 -22.71 -20.09 8.07
N PHE A 761 -22.66 -19.51 6.87
CA PHE A 761 -22.36 -18.08 6.68
C PHE A 761 -23.50 -17.20 7.22
N ILE A 762 -24.75 -17.59 6.96
CA ILE A 762 -25.94 -16.92 7.50
C ILE A 762 -25.96 -16.99 9.03
N ARG A 763 -25.65 -18.17 9.59
CA ARG A 763 -25.54 -18.40 11.03
C ARG A 763 -24.43 -17.55 11.64
N MET A 764 -23.26 -17.45 11.01
CA MET A 764 -22.13 -16.64 11.48
C MET A 764 -22.36 -15.13 11.33
N ALA A 765 -23.14 -14.71 10.33
CA ALA A 765 -23.54 -13.31 10.18
C ALA A 765 -24.30 -12.82 11.41
N GLN A 766 -25.11 -13.65 12.08
CA GLN A 766 -25.84 -13.22 13.29
C GLN A 766 -24.87 -12.80 14.41
N TYR A 767 -23.76 -13.53 14.58
CA TYR A 767 -22.75 -13.22 15.60
C TYR A 767 -21.84 -12.06 15.20
N SER A 768 -21.88 -11.67 13.92
CA SER A 768 -21.24 -10.47 13.40
C SER A 768 -22.11 -9.22 13.54
N ARG A 769 -23.37 -9.35 13.98
CA ARG A 769 -24.30 -8.24 14.25
C ARG A 769 -24.33 -7.16 13.15
N PRO A 770 -24.52 -7.52 11.87
CA PRO A 770 -24.55 -6.55 10.79
C PRO A 770 -25.66 -5.53 11.05
N ALA A 771 -25.38 -4.26 10.78
CA ALA A 771 -26.40 -3.23 10.81
C ALA A 771 -27.51 -3.57 9.82
N HIS A 772 -27.16 -3.95 8.58
CA HIS A 772 -28.12 -4.36 7.56
C HIS A 772 -27.58 -5.56 6.77
N LEU A 773 -28.36 -6.63 6.65
CA LEU A 773 -28.09 -7.73 5.72
C LEU A 773 -29.42 -8.31 5.22
N VAL A 774 -29.74 -8.04 3.95
CA VAL A 774 -30.98 -8.53 3.32
C VAL A 774 -30.65 -9.73 2.44
N LEU A 775 -31.36 -10.84 2.67
CA LEU A 775 -31.24 -12.08 1.91
C LEU A 775 -32.59 -12.36 1.24
N CYS A 776 -32.60 -12.51 -0.09
CA CYS A 776 -33.79 -12.84 -0.86
C CYS A 776 -33.69 -14.27 -1.39
N GLY A 777 -34.63 -15.11 -0.98
CA GLY A 777 -34.78 -16.47 -1.48
C GLY A 777 -35.97 -16.54 -2.42
N SER A 778 -35.72 -16.58 -3.72
CA SER A 778 -36.76 -16.79 -4.73
C SER A 778 -37.13 -18.27 -4.86
N HIS A 779 -38.10 -18.61 -5.72
CA HIS A 779 -38.41 -20.01 -6.04
C HIS A 779 -38.76 -20.85 -4.80
N CYS A 780 -39.53 -20.26 -3.89
CA CYS A 780 -39.94 -20.95 -2.70
C CYS A 780 -41.07 -21.96 -2.96
N GLY A 781 -41.07 -23.08 -2.25
CA GLY A 781 -42.16 -24.04 -2.23
C GLY A 781 -42.32 -24.92 -3.48
N VAL A 782 -43.32 -25.82 -3.46
CA VAL A 782 -43.65 -26.69 -4.60
C VAL A 782 -44.28 -25.93 -5.76
N SER A 783 -44.78 -24.72 -5.50
CA SER A 783 -45.40 -23.87 -6.52
C SER A 783 -44.46 -23.43 -7.66
N ILE A 784 -43.15 -23.68 -7.55
CA ILE A 784 -42.23 -23.45 -8.67
C ILE A 784 -42.54 -24.34 -9.88
N GLY A 785 -43.10 -25.53 -9.65
CA GLY A 785 -43.51 -26.46 -10.69
C GLY A 785 -42.44 -27.47 -11.11
N GLU A 786 -42.10 -27.42 -12.38
CA GLU A 786 -41.56 -28.54 -13.15
C GLU A 786 -40.11 -28.90 -12.80
N ASP A 787 -39.32 -27.94 -12.30
CA ASP A 787 -37.92 -28.15 -11.89
C ASP A 787 -37.80 -29.21 -10.78
N GLY A 788 -38.84 -29.37 -9.96
CA GLY A 788 -38.88 -30.41 -8.94
C GLY A 788 -38.10 -30.06 -7.65
N PRO A 789 -37.96 -31.03 -6.74
CA PRO A 789 -37.58 -30.78 -5.33
C PRO A 789 -36.20 -30.16 -5.13
N SER A 790 -35.25 -30.32 -6.06
CA SER A 790 -33.91 -29.73 -5.92
C SER A 790 -33.91 -28.20 -5.94
N GLN A 791 -34.95 -27.57 -6.49
CA GLN A 791 -35.10 -26.12 -6.60
C GLN A 791 -36.16 -25.56 -5.63
N MET A 792 -36.91 -26.43 -4.94
CA MET A 792 -38.00 -26.05 -4.06
C MET A 792 -37.45 -25.66 -2.68
N GLY A 793 -37.47 -24.37 -2.34
CA GLY A 793 -37.15 -23.95 -0.96
C GLY A 793 -38.26 -24.39 -0.01
N LEU A 794 -38.02 -25.41 0.82
CA LEU A 794 -39.04 -26.02 1.69
C LEU A 794 -38.67 -26.01 3.17
N GLU A 795 -37.44 -25.63 3.49
CA GLU A 795 -36.89 -25.54 4.84
C GLU A 795 -36.36 -24.13 5.16
N ASP A 796 -36.54 -23.19 4.24
CA ASP A 796 -35.99 -21.84 4.29
C ASP A 796 -36.62 -20.99 5.41
N LEU A 797 -37.94 -21.10 5.64
CA LEU A 797 -38.57 -20.42 6.78
C LEU A 797 -38.03 -20.96 8.10
N ALA A 798 -37.86 -22.28 8.22
CA ALA A 798 -37.29 -22.91 9.41
C ALA A 798 -35.85 -22.43 9.67
N MET A 799 -35.03 -22.43 8.62
CA MET A 799 -33.63 -21.99 8.65
C MET A 799 -33.51 -20.54 9.16
N PHE A 800 -34.30 -19.61 8.61
CA PHE A 800 -34.20 -18.21 8.99
C PHE A 800 -34.90 -17.87 10.31
N ARG A 801 -35.97 -18.57 10.69
CA ARG A 801 -36.62 -18.39 12.00
C ARG A 801 -35.73 -18.82 13.17
N ALA A 802 -34.84 -19.80 12.93
CA ALA A 802 -33.92 -20.32 13.94
C ALA A 802 -32.81 -19.34 14.36
N LEU A 803 -32.47 -18.35 13.52
CA LEU A 803 -31.55 -17.27 13.88
C LEU A 803 -32.18 -16.38 14.96
N ILE A 804 -31.44 -15.93 15.97
CA ILE A 804 -32.03 -15.32 17.17
C ILE A 804 -32.79 -14.02 16.84
N GLU A 805 -32.12 -13.06 16.20
CA GLU A 805 -32.63 -11.70 15.93
C GLU A 805 -32.97 -11.45 14.45
N SER A 806 -33.37 -12.50 13.72
CA SER A 806 -33.78 -12.36 12.31
C SER A 806 -35.19 -11.80 12.15
N THR A 807 -35.41 -11.16 11.00
CA THR A 807 -36.74 -10.83 10.47
C THR A 807 -37.03 -11.71 9.24
N VAL A 808 -38.21 -12.30 9.17
CA VAL A 808 -38.63 -13.22 8.09
C VAL A 808 -39.95 -12.74 7.48
N LEU A 809 -39.89 -12.36 6.21
CA LEU A 809 -40.96 -11.73 5.47
C LEU A 809 -41.35 -12.59 4.26
N TYR A 810 -42.65 -12.76 4.02
CA TYR A 810 -43.18 -13.55 2.92
C TYR A 810 -44.33 -12.80 2.21
N PRO A 811 -44.03 -11.90 1.27
CA PRO A 811 -45.03 -11.12 0.53
C PRO A 811 -45.98 -11.99 -0.32
N ALA A 812 -47.27 -11.65 -0.31
CA ALA A 812 -48.31 -12.31 -1.09
C ALA A 812 -48.42 -11.81 -2.55
N ASP A 813 -48.08 -10.54 -2.80
CA ASP A 813 -48.22 -9.90 -4.11
C ASP A 813 -47.11 -8.86 -4.39
N ALA A 814 -47.18 -8.17 -5.52
CA ALA A 814 -46.16 -7.20 -5.90
C ALA A 814 -46.11 -5.94 -5.01
N VAL A 815 -47.24 -5.47 -4.49
CA VAL A 815 -47.27 -4.30 -3.60
C VAL A 815 -46.60 -4.64 -2.26
N SER A 816 -47.00 -5.75 -1.64
CA SER A 816 -46.39 -6.24 -0.40
C SER A 816 -44.91 -6.55 -0.60
N ALA A 817 -44.50 -7.14 -1.72
CA ALA A 817 -43.09 -7.42 -2.01
C ALA A 817 -42.25 -6.14 -2.09
N GLU A 818 -42.74 -5.11 -2.79
CA GLU A 818 -42.02 -3.85 -2.94
C GLU A 818 -41.91 -3.08 -1.61
N GLN A 819 -43.02 -2.98 -0.86
CA GLN A 819 -43.05 -2.34 0.46
C GLN A 819 -42.13 -3.05 1.46
N LEU A 820 -42.22 -4.38 1.55
CA LEU A 820 -41.40 -5.18 2.46
C LEU A 820 -39.92 -5.15 2.09
N THR A 821 -39.58 -5.05 0.80
CA THR A 821 -38.17 -4.86 0.37
C THR A 821 -37.63 -3.51 0.82
N GLY A 822 -38.42 -2.44 0.67
CA GLY A 822 -38.07 -1.12 1.22
C GLY A 822 -37.90 -1.13 2.73
N MET A 823 -38.75 -1.85 3.45
CA MET A 823 -38.61 -2.03 4.90
C MET A 823 -37.38 -2.85 5.29
N ALA A 824 -37.10 -3.93 4.57
CA ALA A 824 -35.94 -4.79 4.82
C ALA A 824 -34.62 -4.01 4.74
N ALA A 825 -34.47 -3.16 3.71
CA ALA A 825 -33.29 -2.31 3.54
C ALA A 825 -33.08 -1.30 4.69
N ARG A 826 -34.13 -1.01 5.49
CA ARG A 826 -34.10 -0.07 6.62
C ARG A 826 -34.15 -0.75 7.98
N THR A 827 -34.27 -2.07 8.01
CA THR A 827 -34.39 -2.86 9.24
C THR A 827 -33.02 -3.31 9.68
N ASN A 828 -32.76 -3.21 10.99
CA ASN A 828 -31.48 -3.64 11.54
C ASN A 828 -31.40 -5.17 11.60
N GLY A 829 -30.21 -5.72 11.37
CA GLY A 829 -29.94 -7.15 11.48
C GLY A 829 -30.15 -7.91 10.16
N ILE A 830 -30.44 -9.21 10.29
CA ILE A 830 -30.62 -10.12 9.15
C ILE A 830 -32.10 -10.17 8.79
N VAL A 831 -32.42 -9.77 7.55
CA VAL A 831 -33.78 -9.82 7.02
C VAL A 831 -33.84 -10.81 5.87
N TYR A 832 -34.71 -11.82 5.99
CA TYR A 832 -35.01 -12.75 4.92
C TYR A 832 -36.32 -12.38 4.23
N ILE A 833 -36.29 -12.26 2.90
CA ILE A 833 -37.47 -12.07 2.06
C ILE A 833 -37.65 -13.32 1.20
N ARG A 834 -38.75 -14.03 1.43
CA ARG A 834 -39.14 -15.21 0.65
C ARG A 834 -39.98 -14.76 -0.55
N THR A 835 -39.53 -15.02 -1.78
CA THR A 835 -40.27 -14.64 -2.99
C THR A 835 -40.66 -15.84 -3.84
N THR A 836 -41.76 -15.68 -4.58
CA THR A 836 -42.47 -16.75 -5.28
C THR A 836 -42.26 -16.64 -6.79
N ARG A 837 -42.15 -17.80 -7.47
CA ARG A 837 -41.96 -17.88 -8.93
C ARG A 837 -43.24 -17.55 -9.73
N PRO A 838 -44.40 -18.19 -9.45
CA PRO A 838 -45.64 -17.85 -10.13
C PRO A 838 -46.04 -16.38 -10.01
N LYS A 839 -46.68 -15.85 -11.06
CA LYS A 839 -47.34 -14.54 -11.02
C LYS A 839 -48.61 -14.63 -10.19
N THR A 840 -48.77 -13.74 -9.23
CA THR A 840 -49.97 -13.62 -8.39
C THR A 840 -50.69 -12.31 -8.71
N PRO A 841 -52.04 -12.25 -8.57
CA PRO A 841 -52.77 -11.01 -8.74
C PRO A 841 -52.38 -10.00 -7.64
N VAL A 842 -52.28 -8.73 -8.00
CA VAL A 842 -52.16 -7.62 -7.06
C VAL A 842 -53.47 -7.48 -6.29
N ILE A 843 -53.42 -7.65 -4.97
CA ILE A 843 -54.58 -7.62 -4.07
C ILE A 843 -54.59 -6.39 -3.15
N TYR A 844 -53.43 -5.75 -2.96
CA TYR A 844 -53.32 -4.55 -2.12
C TYR A 844 -53.32 -3.26 -2.93
N SER A 845 -53.79 -2.18 -2.30
CA SER A 845 -53.64 -0.84 -2.86
C SER A 845 -52.18 -0.39 -2.75
N ASN A 846 -51.69 0.44 -3.69
CA ASN A 846 -50.31 0.96 -3.62
C ASN A 846 -50.00 1.79 -2.35
N ALA A 847 -51.03 2.28 -1.65
CA ALA A 847 -50.90 3.03 -0.41
C ALA A 847 -50.91 2.13 0.84
N GLU A 848 -51.07 0.81 0.68
CA GLU A 848 -51.10 -0.14 1.79
C GLU A 848 -49.72 -0.23 2.47
N GLU A 849 -49.71 -0.17 3.80
CA GLU A 849 -48.49 -0.25 4.61
C GLU A 849 -48.28 -1.67 5.17
N PHE A 850 -47.03 -2.11 5.33
CA PHE A 850 -46.70 -3.48 5.77
C PHE A 850 -45.73 -3.50 6.97
N PRO A 851 -46.13 -2.99 8.15
CA PRO A 851 -45.23 -2.94 9.32
C PRO A 851 -44.66 -4.33 9.68
N ILE A 852 -43.37 -4.42 9.98
CA ILE A 852 -42.74 -5.67 10.45
C ILE A 852 -43.40 -6.10 11.75
N GLY A 853 -43.70 -7.40 11.88
CA GLY A 853 -44.49 -7.94 12.99
C GLY A 853 -46.00 -7.86 12.80
N GLY A 854 -46.48 -7.33 11.67
CA GLY A 854 -47.90 -7.23 11.35
C GLY A 854 -48.42 -8.37 10.47
N SER A 855 -49.75 -8.36 10.28
CA SER A 855 -50.50 -9.20 9.36
C SER A 855 -51.64 -8.41 8.71
N LYS A 856 -52.32 -8.97 7.71
CA LYS A 856 -53.50 -8.35 7.07
C LYS A 856 -54.71 -9.27 7.14
N VAL A 857 -55.81 -8.79 7.71
CA VAL A 857 -57.10 -9.48 7.68
C VAL A 857 -57.79 -9.12 6.36
N LEU A 858 -57.87 -10.08 5.43
CA LEU A 858 -58.35 -9.86 4.06
C LEU A 858 -59.83 -10.20 3.88
N ARG A 859 -60.36 -11.08 4.74
CA ARG A 859 -61.77 -11.45 4.83
C ARG A 859 -62.10 -11.58 6.30
N SER A 860 -63.23 -11.00 6.72
CA SER A 860 -63.79 -11.25 8.05
C SER A 860 -65.27 -10.90 8.11
N SER A 861 -66.01 -11.64 8.94
CA SER A 861 -67.40 -11.45 9.31
C SER A 861 -67.62 -11.84 10.79
N LEU A 862 -68.81 -11.54 11.32
CA LEU A 862 -69.21 -12.04 12.65
C LEU A 862 -69.60 -13.52 12.61
N GLN A 863 -69.72 -14.11 11.42
CA GLN A 863 -70.11 -15.49 11.17
C GLN A 863 -68.90 -16.40 10.87
N ASP A 864 -67.68 -15.86 10.94
CA ASP A 864 -66.45 -16.61 10.69
C ASP A 864 -66.34 -17.78 11.66
N ARG A 865 -66.47 -19.02 11.17
CA ARG A 865 -66.32 -20.20 12.04
C ARG A 865 -64.86 -20.57 12.27
N LEU A 866 -64.04 -20.44 11.24
CA LEU A 866 -62.62 -20.78 11.26
C LEU A 866 -61.81 -19.62 10.68
N THR A 867 -60.56 -19.50 11.12
CA THR A 867 -59.59 -18.58 10.53
C THR A 867 -58.58 -19.35 9.69
N VAL A 868 -58.44 -19.00 8.42
CA VAL A 868 -57.35 -19.46 7.56
C VAL A 868 -56.21 -18.44 7.62
N VAL A 869 -55.03 -18.89 8.05
CA VAL A 869 -53.80 -18.09 8.08
C VAL A 869 -52.86 -18.60 6.99
N ALA A 870 -52.43 -17.70 6.12
CA ALA A 870 -51.60 -18.03 4.97
C ALA A 870 -50.53 -16.94 4.76
N ALA A 871 -49.54 -17.21 3.90
CA ALA A 871 -48.55 -16.23 3.48
C ALA A 871 -48.05 -16.55 2.06
N GLY A 872 -47.66 -15.53 1.31
CA GLY A 872 -47.20 -15.72 -0.07
C GLY A 872 -48.25 -16.33 -0.99
N ILE A 873 -47.88 -17.39 -1.71
CA ILE A 873 -48.78 -18.02 -2.69
C ILE A 873 -50.04 -18.62 -2.08
N THR A 874 -49.99 -19.12 -0.84
CA THR A 874 -51.14 -19.76 -0.20
C THR A 874 -52.22 -18.76 0.21
N VAL A 875 -51.92 -17.46 0.26
CA VAL A 875 -52.94 -16.40 0.45
C VAL A 875 -53.95 -16.41 -0.69
N HIS A 876 -53.48 -16.60 -1.92
CA HIS A 876 -54.34 -16.66 -3.11
C HIS A 876 -55.21 -17.92 -3.12
N GLU A 877 -54.66 -19.04 -2.65
CA GLU A 877 -55.43 -20.28 -2.48
C GLU A 877 -56.46 -20.16 -1.34
N ALA A 878 -56.12 -19.47 -0.25
CA ALA A 878 -57.03 -19.21 0.87
C ALA A 878 -58.18 -18.27 0.48
N LEU A 879 -57.91 -17.20 -0.27
CA LEU A 879 -58.95 -16.31 -0.80
C LEU A 879 -59.89 -17.06 -1.75
N ALA A 880 -59.34 -17.88 -2.66
CA ALA A 880 -60.16 -18.68 -3.56
C ALA A 880 -61.01 -19.73 -2.81
N ALA A 881 -60.47 -20.35 -1.76
CA ALA A 881 -61.22 -21.25 -0.90
C ALA A 881 -62.34 -20.51 -0.14
N SER A 882 -62.08 -19.28 0.35
CA SER A 882 -63.10 -18.42 0.96
C SER A 882 -64.26 -18.16 -0.01
N ASP A 883 -63.96 -17.76 -1.25
CA ASP A 883 -64.99 -17.50 -2.26
C ASP A 883 -65.83 -18.78 -2.58
N MET A 884 -65.19 -19.96 -2.58
CA MET A 884 -65.88 -21.25 -2.77
C MET A 884 -66.77 -21.63 -1.57
N LEU A 885 -66.31 -21.38 -0.34
CA LEU A 885 -67.06 -21.64 0.90
C LEU A 885 -68.22 -20.67 1.08
N ASP A 886 -68.03 -19.39 0.74
CA ASP A 886 -69.08 -18.38 0.77
C ASP A 886 -70.23 -18.74 -0.19
N ALA A 887 -69.92 -19.29 -1.37
CA ALA A 887 -70.93 -19.82 -2.30
C ALA A 887 -71.75 -20.99 -1.71
N ARG A 888 -71.27 -21.62 -0.63
CA ARG A 888 -71.94 -22.68 0.13
C ARG A 888 -72.51 -22.20 1.46
N GLY A 889 -72.47 -20.89 1.72
CA GLY A 889 -72.98 -20.27 2.95
C GLY A 889 -72.09 -20.47 4.18
N ILE A 890 -70.80 -20.77 4.01
CA ILE A 890 -69.83 -20.93 5.10
C ILE A 890 -68.83 -19.78 5.04
N SER A 891 -68.85 -18.91 6.05
CA SER A 891 -67.91 -17.79 6.15
C SER A 891 -66.67 -18.18 6.95
N ILE A 892 -65.49 -17.78 6.43
CA ILE A 892 -64.20 -17.95 7.08
C ILE A 892 -63.43 -16.62 7.11
N ARG A 893 -62.61 -16.45 8.15
CA ARG A 893 -61.64 -15.35 8.21
C ARG A 893 -60.41 -15.73 7.39
N VAL A 894 -59.83 -14.80 6.63
CA VAL A 894 -58.56 -15.02 5.92
C VAL A 894 -57.54 -13.96 6.36
N ILE A 895 -56.38 -14.42 6.84
CA ILE A 895 -55.28 -13.58 7.30
C ILE A 895 -54.02 -13.87 6.48
N ASP A 896 -53.45 -12.82 5.89
CA ASP A 896 -52.11 -12.82 5.32
C ASP A 896 -51.08 -12.48 6.41
N ALA A 897 -50.37 -13.50 6.88
CA ALA A 897 -49.30 -13.40 7.85
C ALA A 897 -47.95 -13.12 7.17
N TYR A 898 -47.87 -12.00 6.43
CA TYR A 898 -46.70 -11.62 5.66
C TYR A 898 -45.41 -11.49 6.49
N SER A 899 -45.52 -11.21 7.79
CA SER A 899 -44.40 -11.23 8.74
C SER A 899 -44.41 -12.54 9.51
N VAL A 900 -43.59 -13.50 9.11
CA VAL A 900 -43.49 -14.83 9.77
C VAL A 900 -42.66 -14.73 11.07
N LYS A 901 -41.69 -13.81 11.09
CA LYS A 901 -40.92 -13.45 12.29
C LYS A 901 -40.51 -11.96 12.23
N PRO A 902 -40.77 -11.16 13.27
CA PRO A 902 -41.73 -11.43 14.34
C PRO A 902 -43.13 -11.68 13.77
N ILE A 903 -43.92 -12.52 14.45
CA ILE A 903 -45.28 -12.86 14.04
C ILE A 903 -46.29 -11.93 14.74
N ASP A 904 -47.40 -11.60 14.09
CA ASP A 904 -48.46 -10.75 14.66
C ASP A 904 -49.29 -11.48 15.74
N VAL A 905 -48.74 -11.54 16.95
CA VAL A 905 -49.38 -12.23 18.09
C VAL A 905 -50.75 -11.62 18.42
N VAL A 906 -50.93 -10.31 18.26
CA VAL A 906 -52.16 -9.60 18.64
C VAL A 906 -53.31 -10.03 17.74
N THR A 907 -53.14 -9.90 16.43
CA THR A 907 -54.18 -10.24 15.46
C THR A 907 -54.48 -11.74 15.47
N LEU A 908 -53.44 -12.58 15.53
CA LEU A 908 -53.62 -14.03 15.54
C LEU A 908 -54.31 -14.53 16.81
N SER A 909 -53.97 -13.97 17.97
CA SER A 909 -54.66 -14.34 19.23
C SER A 909 -56.10 -13.85 19.26
N ALA A 910 -56.41 -12.71 18.64
CA ALA A 910 -57.79 -12.25 18.49
C ALA A 910 -58.58 -13.21 17.59
N ALA A 911 -58.04 -13.57 16.43
CA ALA A 911 -58.67 -14.55 15.55
C ALA A 911 -58.88 -15.93 16.22
N ALA A 912 -57.94 -16.37 17.05
CA ALA A 912 -58.07 -17.59 17.85
C ALA A 912 -59.17 -17.53 18.92
N ARG A 913 -59.51 -16.34 19.44
CA ARG A 913 -60.64 -16.18 20.36
C ARG A 913 -61.96 -16.05 19.64
N ASP A 914 -61.95 -15.43 18.48
CA ASP A 914 -63.16 -15.10 17.71
C ASP A 914 -63.68 -16.27 16.88
N THR A 915 -62.84 -17.28 16.61
CA THR A 915 -63.17 -18.43 15.75
C THR A 915 -62.92 -19.77 16.46
N GLU A 916 -63.53 -20.85 15.98
CA GLU A 916 -63.46 -22.20 16.59
C GLU A 916 -62.07 -22.86 16.43
N GLY A 917 -61.24 -22.36 15.52
CA GLY A 917 -59.93 -22.94 15.19
C GLY A 917 -59.23 -22.21 14.05
N LEU A 918 -57.92 -22.41 13.97
CA LEU A 918 -57.08 -21.87 12.91
C LEU A 918 -56.66 -22.99 11.96
N ILE A 919 -56.71 -22.73 10.66
CA ILE A 919 -56.07 -23.54 9.62
C ILE A 919 -54.90 -22.73 9.06
N VAL A 920 -53.67 -23.20 9.28
CA VAL A 920 -52.48 -22.57 8.74
C VAL A 920 -52.07 -23.30 7.47
N VAL A 921 -51.89 -22.57 6.37
CA VAL A 921 -51.60 -23.14 5.05
C VAL A 921 -50.31 -22.53 4.51
N GLU A 922 -49.32 -23.37 4.25
CA GLU A 922 -48.01 -22.92 3.80
C GLU A 922 -47.40 -23.81 2.72
N ASP A 923 -46.76 -23.17 1.73
CA ASP A 923 -45.94 -23.84 0.72
C ASP A 923 -44.49 -24.01 1.23
N HIS A 924 -44.37 -24.84 2.27
CA HIS A 924 -43.15 -25.13 3.04
C HIS A 924 -43.30 -26.50 3.73
N ALA A 925 -42.21 -27.12 4.16
CA ALA A 925 -42.27 -28.31 5.00
C ALA A 925 -43.09 -28.02 6.27
N ILE A 926 -43.75 -29.04 6.82
CA ILE A 926 -44.69 -28.81 7.94
C ILE A 926 -44.01 -28.30 9.23
N ASP A 927 -42.70 -28.55 9.38
CA ASP A 927 -41.94 -28.21 10.58
C ASP A 927 -41.10 -26.94 10.40
N GLY A 928 -41.06 -26.11 11.44
CA GLY A 928 -40.28 -24.89 11.51
C GLY A 928 -40.82 -23.73 10.68
N GLY A 929 -41.94 -23.87 9.98
CA GLY A 929 -42.53 -22.84 9.13
C GLY A 929 -43.53 -21.89 9.83
N LEU A 930 -44.49 -21.39 9.05
CA LEU A 930 -45.57 -20.50 9.51
C LEU A 930 -46.48 -21.20 10.53
N GLY A 931 -46.78 -22.48 10.33
CA GLY A 931 -47.60 -23.30 11.22
C GLY A 931 -47.08 -23.30 12.65
N ASP A 932 -45.77 -23.44 12.83
CA ASP A 932 -45.13 -23.41 14.15
C ASP A 932 -45.06 -22.00 14.74
N ALA A 933 -44.90 -20.98 13.90
CA ALA A 933 -44.95 -19.59 14.33
C ALA A 933 -46.33 -19.23 14.89
N VAL A 934 -47.40 -19.57 14.15
CA VAL A 934 -48.79 -19.35 14.57
C VAL A 934 -49.13 -20.18 15.80
N SER A 935 -48.78 -21.48 15.82
CA SER A 935 -49.03 -22.36 16.98
C SER A 935 -48.41 -21.82 18.26
N THR A 936 -47.20 -21.27 18.15
CA THR A 936 -46.50 -20.63 19.27
C THR A 936 -47.18 -19.31 19.68
N ALA A 937 -47.63 -18.50 18.72
CA ALA A 937 -48.27 -17.21 18.97
C ALA A 937 -49.62 -17.34 19.69
N VAL A 938 -50.43 -18.33 19.32
CA VAL A 938 -51.78 -18.51 19.89
C VAL A 938 -51.81 -19.46 21.09
N GLY A 939 -50.76 -20.25 21.29
CA GLY A 939 -50.67 -21.23 22.38
C GLY A 939 -51.86 -22.19 22.39
N SER A 940 -52.51 -22.34 23.54
CA SER A 940 -53.67 -23.22 23.71
C SER A 940 -55.02 -22.52 23.50
N THR A 941 -55.05 -21.31 22.92
CA THR A 941 -56.28 -20.50 22.79
C THR A 941 -57.32 -21.17 21.88
N ALA A 942 -56.88 -21.78 20.78
CA ALA A 942 -57.72 -22.52 19.84
C ALA A 942 -56.89 -23.62 19.14
N PRO A 943 -57.52 -24.69 18.62
CA PRO A 943 -56.81 -25.70 17.85
C PRO A 943 -56.20 -25.08 16.59
N VAL A 944 -54.94 -25.45 16.31
CA VAL A 944 -54.22 -25.05 15.08
C VAL A 944 -54.03 -26.28 14.20
N HIS A 945 -54.63 -26.25 13.01
CA HIS A 945 -54.51 -27.28 11.99
C HIS A 945 -53.52 -26.84 10.92
N ARG A 946 -52.46 -27.62 10.69
CA ARG A 946 -51.39 -27.26 9.74
C ARG A 946 -51.56 -28.02 8.42
N LEU A 947 -51.58 -27.29 7.31
CA LEU A 947 -51.50 -27.80 5.94
C LEU A 947 -50.16 -27.34 5.34
N GLY A 948 -49.26 -28.30 5.11
CA GLY A 948 -47.93 -28.07 4.58
C GLY A 948 -47.36 -29.33 3.92
N ILE A 949 -46.15 -29.25 3.38
CA ILE A 949 -45.53 -30.35 2.63
C ILE A 949 -45.02 -31.43 3.60
N ALA A 950 -45.81 -32.49 3.78
CA ALA A 950 -45.52 -33.58 4.72
C ALA A 950 -44.79 -34.80 4.11
N ARG A 951 -44.49 -34.78 2.81
CA ARG A 951 -43.80 -35.86 2.10
C ARG A 951 -42.98 -35.29 0.94
N LEU A 952 -41.98 -36.04 0.48
CA LEU A 952 -41.04 -35.58 -0.55
C LEU A 952 -41.75 -35.06 -1.81
N PRO A 953 -41.37 -33.87 -2.34
CA PRO A 953 -41.93 -33.30 -3.55
C PRO A 953 -41.55 -34.08 -4.82
N ARG A 954 -42.13 -33.69 -5.95
CA ARG A 954 -41.75 -34.14 -7.30
C ARG A 954 -42.01 -33.03 -8.31
N SER A 955 -41.56 -33.20 -9.54
CA SER A 955 -41.96 -32.36 -10.67
C SER A 955 -43.43 -32.56 -11.03
N GLY A 956 -44.08 -31.46 -11.38
CA GLY A 956 -45.47 -31.33 -11.85
C GLY A 956 -45.80 -29.86 -12.09
N THR A 957 -46.97 -29.56 -12.65
CA THR A 957 -47.40 -28.15 -12.74
C THR A 957 -47.72 -27.59 -11.35
N LYS A 958 -47.64 -26.27 -11.18
CA LYS A 958 -47.95 -25.59 -9.90
C LYS A 958 -49.26 -26.10 -9.28
N ASP A 959 -50.37 -26.08 -10.02
CA ASP A 959 -51.68 -26.44 -9.48
C ASP A 959 -51.75 -27.94 -9.09
N GLU A 960 -51.20 -28.84 -9.91
CA GLU A 960 -51.12 -30.28 -9.59
C GLU A 960 -50.33 -30.53 -8.31
N LEU A 961 -49.25 -29.79 -8.08
CA LEU A 961 -48.43 -29.94 -6.89
C LEU A 961 -49.14 -29.39 -5.65
N LEU A 962 -49.73 -28.20 -5.71
CA LEU A 962 -50.49 -27.65 -4.58
C LEU A 962 -51.62 -28.62 -4.14
N ASP A 963 -52.35 -29.20 -5.09
CA ASP A 963 -53.37 -30.21 -4.82
C ASP A 963 -52.77 -31.51 -4.26
N ARG A 964 -51.71 -32.03 -4.90
CA ARG A 964 -51.06 -33.30 -4.50
C ARG A 964 -50.51 -33.26 -3.07
N TYR A 965 -50.07 -32.09 -2.62
CA TYR A 965 -49.47 -31.89 -1.31
C TYR A 965 -50.41 -31.26 -0.29
N GLY A 966 -51.70 -31.10 -0.61
CA GLY A 966 -52.73 -30.77 0.37
C GLY A 966 -52.80 -29.30 0.77
N ILE A 967 -52.31 -28.39 -0.08
CA ILE A 967 -52.23 -26.94 0.20
C ILE A 967 -52.93 -26.07 -0.85
N SER A 968 -53.71 -26.67 -1.75
CA SER A 968 -54.53 -25.94 -2.71
C SER A 968 -55.83 -25.43 -2.09
N ARG A 969 -56.52 -24.52 -2.79
CA ARG A 969 -57.87 -24.07 -2.42
C ARG A 969 -58.85 -25.22 -2.15
N ARG A 970 -58.73 -26.34 -2.87
CA ARG A 970 -59.58 -27.53 -2.69
C ARG A 970 -59.29 -28.20 -1.35
N SER A 971 -58.01 -28.38 -1.03
CA SER A 971 -57.60 -28.95 0.26
C SER A 971 -57.98 -28.04 1.44
N ILE A 972 -57.92 -26.72 1.27
CA ILE A 972 -58.38 -25.76 2.28
C ILE A 972 -59.89 -25.88 2.48
N GLU A 973 -60.68 -25.87 1.39
CA GLU A 973 -62.14 -26.06 1.44
C GLU A 973 -62.51 -27.38 2.13
N GLU A 974 -61.91 -28.50 1.69
CA GLU A 974 -62.13 -29.83 2.28
C GLU A 974 -61.81 -29.83 3.78
N LYS A 975 -60.73 -29.15 4.19
CA LYS A 975 -60.35 -29.08 5.60
C LYS A 975 -61.32 -28.24 6.42
N VAL A 976 -61.79 -27.11 5.89
CA VAL A 976 -62.82 -26.29 6.52
C VAL A 976 -64.11 -27.09 6.70
N LEU A 977 -64.57 -27.77 5.64
CA LEU A 977 -65.79 -28.60 5.70
C LEU A 977 -65.66 -29.75 6.70
N GLN A 978 -64.48 -30.38 6.78
CA GLN A 978 -64.21 -31.45 7.75
C GLN A 978 -64.34 -30.96 9.19
N LEU A 979 -63.88 -29.73 9.48
CA LEU A 979 -63.90 -29.16 10.82
C LEU A 979 -65.24 -28.47 11.14
N ALA A 980 -65.97 -28.05 10.12
CA ALA A 980 -67.27 -27.41 10.23
C ALA A 980 -68.44 -28.42 10.36
N ALA A 981 -68.25 -29.66 9.91
CA ALA A 981 -69.19 -30.77 10.09
C ALA A 981 -69.21 -31.28 11.53
#